data_AF-A0A7V4IB33-F1
#
_entry.id   AF-A0A7V4IB33-F1
#
_cell.length_a   1.000
_cell.length_b   1.000
_cell.length_c   1.000
_cell.angle_alpha   90.00
_cell.angle_beta   90.00
_cell.angle_gamma   90.00
#
_symmetry.space_group_name_H-M   'P 1'
#
loop_
_entity.id
_entity.type
_entity.pdbx_description
1 polymer ?
#
loop_
_entity_poly.entity_id
_entity_poly.type
_entity_poly.pdbx_seq_one_letter_code
_entity_poly.pdbx_strand_id
1 'polypeptide(L)'
;MNLIEFKSILAAFADNPSDVQFERNNFLASIRGEDIIGKVKDKDDSLLIEENGIQQPVRDWVAYRLADMQTLAKRIIENLPSEHGFVDPTGYIMLDETTDEEKEVTSITSNLFKSLEDPLVGTTKIIYLTSDAGEGKTTIINHLALEQAKKYTQSKSKWLLIPIPLSGRPFLRFDDIVVASLVNRLRFRSFYYESFIELIKHRFIIPAFDGFEEMFMVGSTSEALSATGNMVSNLRSAGTLLFATRKAFFENKGFSGQAKLFDSINSGSIVFSKVTISRWNRDKFIEYASKKNIDDPENVYNLSLSKLKNPEHPILTRPILVNRLITVLLESSDKKQFIDKLSSSTNYFPSFVHSIIEREATTKWIDTSGEPYQPLISVDEHYNLLALIAEEMWLNSVDEISESLLEFIIDLFNEDKKLLPKIGDQIKERIKQHALIIFSQFENKLYRFDHEEFKNFFIGISLYNKTTTNDYQAFISILKRGKIPELAFEVLTSKLSRNSDSITRLLANLNDFALKESIVSFIKENLASLGIRLINNIVLSEKVTFSEYFFPHSSLEDKSINNILFSKCYFQETSLLNTNIKNCLFENCTFEQINVDKSKLKIDSVMFNANQIYCIYDLTEEFSIYAPNQIIRYLASCGIQIDEFKASDGIEEHYDENIQLIEKVLRKFMRSTQLNENIIKLKLGGKYDYFNKEILPDLLKYGLFKEVEYIGSGSQRRFKLGVKFNEIDQLLKRCCNNYNDFINYFKSKSGN
;
A
#
# COMPACT_ATOMS: atom_id res chain seq x y z
N MET A 1 12.47 -17.42 -46.59
CA MET A 1 13.54 -18.25 -46.02
C MET A 1 14.37 -18.75 -47.17
N ASN A 2 15.68 -18.54 -47.16
CA ASN A 2 16.58 -18.98 -48.22
C ASN A 2 17.24 -20.33 -47.87
N LEU A 3 18.03 -20.89 -48.81
CA LEU A 3 18.62 -22.23 -48.64
C LEU A 3 19.67 -22.25 -47.52
N ILE A 4 20.39 -21.16 -47.30
CA ILE A 4 21.41 -21.04 -46.25
C ILE A 4 20.73 -21.07 -44.88
N GLU A 5 19.65 -20.33 -44.72
CA GLU A 5 18.82 -20.31 -43.51
C GLU A 5 18.21 -21.69 -43.24
N PHE A 6 17.67 -22.35 -44.26
CA PHE A 6 17.14 -23.71 -44.13
C PHE A 6 18.20 -24.71 -43.66
N LYS A 7 19.40 -24.66 -44.25
CA LYS A 7 20.54 -25.50 -43.83
C LYS A 7 20.92 -25.26 -42.37
N SER A 8 20.95 -23.99 -41.95
CA SER A 8 21.23 -23.59 -40.57
C SER A 8 20.22 -24.19 -39.59
N ILE A 9 18.92 -24.05 -39.89
CA ILE A 9 17.85 -24.62 -39.08
C ILE A 9 17.97 -26.15 -39.03
N LEU A 10 18.14 -26.81 -40.18
CA LEU A 10 18.19 -28.27 -40.25
C LEU A 10 19.36 -28.83 -39.42
N ALA A 11 20.53 -28.20 -39.51
CA ALA A 11 21.70 -28.55 -38.70
C ALA A 11 21.46 -28.33 -37.19
N ALA A 12 20.72 -27.29 -36.82
CA ALA A 12 20.40 -27.00 -35.42
C ALA A 12 19.36 -27.97 -34.81
N PHE A 13 18.60 -28.70 -35.63
CA PHE A 13 17.65 -29.73 -35.18
C PHE A 13 18.22 -31.16 -35.25
N ALA A 14 19.33 -31.36 -35.95
CA ALA A 14 19.98 -32.66 -36.10
C ALA A 14 20.53 -33.17 -34.77
N ASP A 15 20.54 -34.50 -34.61
CA ASP A 15 21.12 -35.17 -33.43
C ASP A 15 22.62 -34.85 -33.31
N ASN A 16 23.31 -34.75 -34.46
CA ASN A 16 24.63 -34.14 -34.60
C ASN A 16 24.67 -33.29 -35.88
N PRO A 17 25.30 -32.09 -35.88
CA PRO A 17 25.47 -31.30 -37.10
C PRO A 17 26.10 -32.05 -38.29
N SER A 18 26.91 -33.09 -38.03
CA SER A 18 27.49 -33.94 -39.09
C SER A 18 26.49 -34.86 -39.79
N ASP A 19 25.32 -35.07 -39.19
CA ASP A 19 24.30 -36.00 -39.69
C ASP A 19 23.45 -35.37 -40.79
N VAL A 20 23.71 -34.10 -41.11
CA VAL A 20 23.04 -33.39 -42.20
C VAL A 20 23.90 -33.40 -43.45
N GLN A 21 23.43 -34.10 -44.48
CA GLN A 21 24.07 -34.18 -45.78
C GLN A 21 23.19 -33.52 -46.84
N PHE A 22 23.82 -32.70 -47.69
CA PHE A 22 23.17 -32.09 -48.84
C PHE A 22 23.87 -32.52 -50.12
N GLU A 23 23.14 -33.18 -51.02
CA GLU A 23 23.61 -33.52 -52.36
C GLU A 23 22.70 -32.89 -53.42
N ARG A 24 23.24 -31.89 -54.13
CA ARG A 24 22.50 -31.06 -55.10
C ARG A 24 21.28 -30.40 -54.44
N ASN A 25 20.09 -30.95 -54.66
CA ASN A 25 18.82 -30.48 -54.12
C ASN A 25 18.21 -31.45 -53.09
N ASN A 26 18.84 -32.61 -52.86
CA ASN A 26 18.38 -33.57 -51.87
C ASN A 26 19.10 -33.33 -50.55
N PHE A 27 18.43 -33.65 -49.44
CA PHE A 27 19.01 -33.66 -48.12
C PHE A 27 18.65 -34.93 -47.37
N LEU A 28 19.56 -35.33 -46.49
CA LEU A 28 19.38 -36.37 -45.48
C LEU A 28 19.76 -35.75 -44.13
N ALA A 29 18.92 -35.92 -43.11
CA ALA A 29 19.21 -35.48 -41.76
C ALA A 29 18.64 -36.48 -40.73
N SER A 30 19.45 -36.92 -39.77
CA SER A 30 18.98 -37.71 -38.63
C SER A 30 18.53 -36.77 -37.51
N ILE A 31 17.24 -36.82 -37.18
CA ILE A 31 16.60 -35.92 -36.21
C ILE A 31 15.75 -36.77 -35.26
N ARG A 32 16.08 -36.75 -33.97
CA ARG A 32 15.40 -37.52 -32.92
C ARG A 32 15.36 -39.03 -33.22
N GLY A 33 16.44 -39.56 -33.80
CA GLY A 33 16.54 -40.96 -34.21
C GLY A 33 15.71 -41.35 -35.44
N GLU A 34 15.15 -40.37 -36.17
CA GLU A 34 14.46 -40.57 -37.45
C GLU A 34 15.31 -39.99 -38.60
N ASP A 35 15.53 -40.78 -39.65
CA ASP A 35 16.19 -40.30 -40.87
C ASP A 35 15.18 -39.60 -41.78
N ILE A 36 15.34 -38.30 -41.94
CA ILE A 36 14.49 -37.45 -42.77
C ILE A 36 15.17 -37.23 -44.12
N ILE A 37 14.50 -37.65 -45.20
CA ILE A 37 14.97 -37.50 -46.58
C ILE A 37 14.00 -36.62 -47.34
N GLY A 38 14.51 -35.55 -47.96
CA GLY A 38 13.68 -34.65 -48.75
C GLY A 38 14.43 -33.98 -49.89
N LYS A 39 13.66 -33.28 -50.72
CA LYS A 39 14.18 -32.50 -51.84
C LYS A 39 13.74 -31.04 -51.74
N VAL A 40 14.70 -30.13 -51.83
CA VAL A 40 14.47 -28.69 -51.92
C VAL A 40 14.21 -28.31 -53.39
N LYS A 41 13.11 -27.62 -53.64
CA LYS A 41 12.78 -27.03 -54.95
C LYS A 41 12.65 -25.52 -54.80
N ASP A 42 13.18 -24.80 -55.77
CA ASP A 42 12.98 -23.36 -55.89
C ASP A 42 11.83 -23.11 -56.88
N LYS A 43 10.81 -22.37 -56.46
CA LYS A 43 9.64 -22.06 -57.29
C LYS A 43 9.09 -20.68 -56.94
N ASP A 44 9.08 -19.78 -57.93
CA ASP A 44 8.48 -18.44 -57.84
C ASP A 44 8.95 -17.65 -56.60
N ASP A 45 10.27 -17.53 -56.40
CA ASP A 45 10.94 -16.88 -55.24
C ASP A 45 10.60 -17.49 -53.86
N SER A 46 10.08 -18.72 -53.84
CA SER A 46 9.77 -19.46 -52.62
C SER A 46 10.39 -20.86 -52.63
N LEU A 47 11.11 -21.21 -51.56
CA LEU A 47 11.64 -22.55 -51.40
C LEU A 47 10.54 -23.49 -50.90
N LEU A 48 10.41 -24.64 -51.57
CA LEU A 48 9.50 -25.73 -51.26
C LEU A 48 10.31 -26.97 -50.84
N ILE A 49 9.79 -27.73 -49.88
CA ILE A 49 10.29 -29.07 -49.53
C ILE A 49 9.33 -30.10 -50.09
N GLU A 50 9.89 -31.10 -50.76
CA GLU A 50 9.23 -32.33 -51.16
C GLU A 50 9.73 -33.48 -50.28
N GLU A 51 8.85 -33.99 -49.41
CA GLU A 51 9.09 -35.15 -48.54
C GLU A 51 7.91 -36.12 -48.76
N ASN A 52 8.19 -37.40 -49.03
CA ASN A 52 7.17 -38.43 -49.25
C ASN A 52 6.10 -38.06 -50.31
N GLY A 53 6.48 -37.31 -51.34
CA GLY A 53 5.59 -36.87 -52.42
C GLY A 53 4.69 -35.67 -52.08
N ILE A 54 4.78 -35.12 -50.87
CA ILE A 54 4.04 -33.92 -50.46
C ILE A 54 4.96 -32.71 -50.60
N GLN A 55 4.48 -31.68 -51.30
CA GLN A 55 5.18 -30.41 -51.46
C GLN A 55 4.58 -29.34 -50.54
N GLN A 56 5.42 -28.67 -49.77
CA GLN A 56 5.00 -27.59 -48.88
C GLN A 56 6.08 -26.50 -48.77
N PRO A 57 5.72 -25.25 -48.45
CA PRO A 57 6.69 -24.19 -48.19
C PRO A 57 7.67 -24.58 -47.10
N VAL A 58 8.96 -24.28 -47.28
CA VAL A 58 10.02 -24.61 -46.29
C VAL A 58 9.64 -24.13 -44.89
N ARG A 59 9.10 -22.92 -44.76
CA ARG A 59 8.71 -22.36 -43.46
C ARG A 59 7.65 -23.23 -42.76
N ASP A 60 6.66 -23.68 -43.52
CA ASP A 60 5.57 -24.50 -42.99
C ASP A 60 6.09 -25.91 -42.65
N TRP A 61 6.93 -26.47 -43.52
CA TRP A 61 7.63 -27.74 -43.26
C TRP A 61 8.43 -27.69 -41.96
N VAL A 62 9.26 -26.67 -41.77
CA VAL A 62 10.02 -26.48 -40.52
C VAL A 62 9.09 -26.37 -39.32
N ALA A 63 8.02 -25.56 -39.41
CA ALA A 63 7.11 -25.33 -38.30
C ALA A 63 6.37 -26.61 -37.86
N TYR A 64 5.89 -27.40 -38.82
CA TYR A 64 5.07 -28.58 -38.54
C TYR A 64 5.89 -29.86 -38.35
N ARG A 65 6.90 -30.08 -39.19
CA ARG A 65 7.69 -31.32 -39.21
C ARG A 65 8.84 -31.31 -38.20
N LEU A 66 9.65 -30.25 -38.20
CA LEU A 66 10.82 -30.18 -37.31
C LEU A 66 10.46 -29.66 -35.92
N ALA A 67 9.87 -28.46 -35.89
CA ALA A 67 9.67 -27.71 -34.66
C ALA A 67 8.41 -28.13 -33.88
N ASP A 68 7.52 -28.93 -34.48
CA ASP A 68 6.25 -29.37 -33.86
C ASP A 68 5.50 -28.22 -33.15
N MET A 69 5.42 -27.08 -33.84
CA MET A 69 4.87 -25.84 -33.30
C MET A 69 3.40 -25.98 -32.94
N GLN A 70 2.68 -26.91 -33.59
CA GLN A 70 1.29 -27.20 -33.27
C GLN A 70 1.14 -27.82 -31.88
N THR A 71 2.01 -28.78 -31.53
CA THR A 71 2.03 -29.35 -30.19
C THR A 71 2.46 -28.31 -29.16
N LEU A 72 3.48 -27.51 -29.47
CA LEU A 72 3.91 -26.43 -28.58
C LEU A 72 2.78 -25.42 -28.31
N ALA A 73 2.03 -25.01 -29.32
CA ALA A 73 0.89 -24.11 -29.16
C ALA A 73 -0.18 -24.72 -28.24
N LYS A 74 -0.51 -26.01 -28.40
CA LYS A 74 -1.43 -26.72 -27.51
C LYS A 74 -0.90 -26.77 -26.08
N ARG A 75 0.39 -27.06 -25.89
CA ARG A 75 1.03 -27.09 -24.56
C ARG A 75 0.98 -25.73 -23.86
N ILE A 76 1.15 -24.64 -24.60
CA ILE A 76 0.99 -23.28 -24.07
C ILE A 76 -0.44 -23.08 -23.56
N ILE A 77 -1.45 -23.47 -24.34
CA ILE A 77 -2.86 -23.36 -23.97
C ILE A 77 -3.21 -24.23 -22.75
N GLU A 78 -2.66 -25.44 -22.67
CA GLU A 78 -2.96 -26.42 -21.62
C GLU A 78 -2.27 -26.11 -20.29
N ASN A 79 -1.03 -25.61 -20.31
CA ASN A 79 -0.18 -25.56 -19.10
C ASN A 79 0.05 -24.14 -18.56
N LEU A 80 -0.24 -23.09 -19.31
CA LEU A 80 -0.12 -21.73 -18.78
C LEU A 80 -1.38 -21.34 -17.96
N PRO A 81 -1.19 -20.66 -16.83
CA PRO A 81 -2.33 -20.18 -16.03
C PRO A 81 -3.09 -19.09 -16.81
N SER A 82 -4.41 -19.22 -16.86
CA SER A 82 -5.30 -18.18 -17.35
C SER A 82 -5.86 -17.37 -16.18
N GLU A 83 -5.75 -16.04 -16.22
CA GLU A 83 -6.38 -15.19 -15.21
C GLU A 83 -7.86 -14.98 -15.54
N HIS A 84 -8.75 -15.50 -14.68
CA HIS A 84 -10.17 -15.21 -14.76
C HIS A 84 -10.41 -13.73 -14.50
N GLY A 85 -10.90 -13.00 -15.49
CA GLY A 85 -11.13 -11.57 -15.38
C GLY A 85 -9.88 -10.71 -15.58
N PHE A 86 -8.96 -11.15 -16.45
CA PHE A 86 -7.86 -10.32 -16.94
C PHE A 86 -8.33 -8.92 -17.34
N VAL A 87 -7.65 -7.89 -16.84
CA VAL A 87 -7.84 -6.49 -17.20
C VAL A 87 -6.57 -5.99 -17.88
N ASP A 88 -6.72 -5.45 -19.08
CA ASP A 88 -5.60 -4.87 -19.83
C ASP A 88 -5.21 -3.54 -19.20
N PRO A 89 -3.99 -3.40 -18.67
CA PRO A 89 -3.59 -2.18 -18.00
C PRO A 89 -3.29 -1.04 -18.99
N THR A 90 -3.32 0.17 -18.47
CA THR A 90 -2.79 1.36 -19.14
C THR A 90 -1.29 1.47 -18.88
N GLY A 91 -0.62 2.36 -19.61
CA GLY A 91 0.81 2.55 -19.44
C GLY A 91 1.42 3.49 -20.46
N TYR A 92 2.71 3.38 -20.65
CA TYR A 92 3.50 4.20 -21.55
C TYR A 92 4.33 3.34 -22.48
N ILE A 93 4.58 3.82 -23.69
CA ILE A 93 5.45 3.17 -24.67
C ILE A 93 6.47 4.14 -25.23
N MET A 94 7.68 3.64 -25.40
CA MET A 94 8.77 4.26 -26.14
C MET A 94 9.21 3.25 -27.20
N LEU A 95 8.78 3.47 -28.44
CA LEU A 95 8.93 2.51 -29.55
C LEU A 95 9.91 2.99 -30.64
N ASP A 96 10.28 4.27 -30.68
CA ASP A 96 11.13 4.87 -31.72
C ASP A 96 12.42 5.48 -31.15
N GLU A 97 13.54 5.28 -31.83
CA GLU A 97 14.86 5.87 -31.50
C GLU A 97 14.93 7.38 -31.72
N THR A 98 13.95 7.97 -32.41
CA THR A 98 14.00 9.36 -32.89
C THR A 98 13.39 10.37 -31.93
N THR A 99 12.66 9.92 -30.91
CA THR A 99 12.02 10.78 -29.92
C THR A 99 12.06 10.12 -28.55
N ASP A 100 12.65 10.80 -27.55
CA ASP A 100 12.64 10.38 -26.14
C ASP A 100 11.27 10.51 -25.45
N GLU A 101 10.19 10.71 -26.22
CA GLU A 101 8.86 10.94 -25.69
C GLU A 101 8.11 9.61 -25.44
N GLU A 102 7.84 9.34 -24.16
CA GLU A 102 6.93 8.27 -23.74
C GLU A 102 5.48 8.63 -24.12
N LYS A 103 4.81 7.76 -24.88
CA LYS A 103 3.41 7.93 -25.28
C LYS A 103 2.50 7.13 -24.36
N GLU A 104 1.51 7.78 -23.76
CA GLU A 104 0.49 7.11 -22.96
C GLU A 104 -0.40 6.21 -23.83
N VAL A 105 -0.74 5.04 -23.32
CA VAL A 105 -1.64 4.08 -23.97
C VAL A 105 -2.66 3.49 -23.01
N THR A 106 -3.85 3.25 -23.54
CA THR A 106 -4.98 2.66 -22.83
C THR A 106 -4.98 1.13 -22.80
N SER A 107 -4.12 0.50 -23.64
CA SER A 107 -4.01 -0.95 -23.79
C SER A 107 -2.56 -1.36 -23.99
N ILE A 108 -1.93 -1.90 -22.94
CA ILE A 108 -0.56 -2.40 -23.02
C ILE A 108 -0.50 -3.68 -23.87
N THR A 109 -1.48 -4.57 -23.75
CA THR A 109 -1.43 -5.84 -24.49
C THR A 109 -1.48 -5.63 -26.00
N SER A 110 -2.36 -4.75 -26.51
CA SER A 110 -2.49 -4.49 -27.94
C SER A 110 -1.23 -3.87 -28.54
N ASN A 111 -0.65 -2.89 -27.83
CA ASN A 111 0.57 -2.22 -28.27
C ASN A 111 1.79 -3.12 -28.20
N LEU A 112 1.91 -3.94 -27.14
CA LEU A 112 2.98 -4.91 -27.02
C LEU A 112 2.85 -6.00 -28.10
N PHE A 113 1.65 -6.50 -28.39
CA PHE A 113 1.41 -7.42 -29.50
C PHE A 113 1.87 -6.85 -30.84
N LYS A 114 1.44 -5.61 -31.15
CA LYS A 114 1.82 -4.93 -32.39
C LYS A 114 3.34 -4.78 -32.50
N SER A 115 3.99 -4.33 -31.42
CA SER A 115 5.46 -4.19 -31.39
C SER A 115 6.19 -5.53 -31.54
N LEU A 116 5.66 -6.61 -30.98
CA LEU A 116 6.22 -7.95 -31.15
C LEU A 116 6.03 -8.48 -32.57
N GLU A 117 4.92 -8.14 -33.23
CA GLU A 117 4.58 -8.59 -34.59
C GLU A 117 5.45 -7.90 -35.65
N ASP A 118 5.72 -6.60 -35.52
CA ASP A 118 6.47 -5.79 -36.47
C ASP A 118 7.98 -6.10 -36.46
N PRO A 119 8.54 -6.71 -37.52
CA PRO A 119 9.98 -7.01 -37.61
C PRO A 119 10.80 -5.79 -38.00
N LEU A 120 12.01 -5.69 -37.43
CA LEU A 120 13.07 -4.82 -37.94
C LEU A 120 14.07 -5.68 -38.72
N VAL A 121 14.33 -5.31 -39.98
CA VAL A 121 15.21 -6.08 -40.87
C VAL A 121 16.66 -5.77 -40.53
N GLY A 122 17.49 -6.79 -40.33
CA GLY A 122 18.93 -6.64 -40.08
C GLY A 122 19.26 -6.12 -38.67
N THR A 123 18.30 -6.13 -37.75
CA THR A 123 18.46 -5.68 -36.36
C THR A 123 17.76 -6.64 -35.40
N THR A 124 18.40 -6.96 -34.28
CA THR A 124 17.73 -7.66 -33.17
C THR A 124 16.89 -6.66 -32.37
N LYS A 125 15.61 -6.94 -32.19
CA LYS A 125 14.70 -6.08 -31.40
C LYS A 125 14.58 -6.56 -29.96
N ILE A 126 14.84 -5.69 -28.99
CA ILE A 126 14.68 -5.97 -27.57
C ILE A 126 13.61 -5.05 -27.00
N ILE A 127 12.57 -5.64 -26.41
CA ILE A 127 11.48 -4.90 -25.77
C ILE A 127 11.55 -5.13 -24.26
N TYR A 128 11.63 -4.05 -23.49
CA TYR A 128 11.53 -4.08 -22.03
C TYR A 128 10.10 -3.81 -21.58
N LEU A 129 9.51 -4.72 -20.80
CA LEU A 129 8.25 -4.51 -20.08
C LEU A 129 8.55 -4.20 -18.62
N THR A 130 8.41 -2.93 -18.23
CA THR A 130 8.83 -2.43 -16.92
C THR A 130 7.64 -2.02 -16.05
N SER A 131 7.69 -2.34 -14.76
CA SER A 131 6.73 -1.83 -13.75
C SER A 131 7.17 -2.17 -12.34
N ASP A 132 6.51 -1.62 -11.32
CA ASP A 132 6.71 -2.03 -9.93
C ASP A 132 6.28 -3.50 -9.70
N ALA A 133 6.66 -4.05 -8.55
CA ALA A 133 6.24 -5.39 -8.17
C ALA A 133 4.72 -5.43 -7.88
N GLY A 134 4.04 -6.43 -8.44
CA GLY A 134 2.59 -6.60 -8.26
C GLY A 134 1.71 -5.97 -9.33
N GLU A 135 2.30 -5.28 -10.32
CA GLU A 135 1.58 -4.63 -11.43
C GLU A 135 1.18 -5.60 -12.59
N GLY A 136 1.43 -6.90 -12.45
CA GLY A 136 0.88 -7.90 -13.38
C GLY A 136 1.72 -8.26 -14.62
N LYS A 137 3.04 -7.99 -14.64
CA LYS A 137 3.95 -8.37 -15.75
C LYS A 137 3.80 -9.84 -16.19
N THR A 138 3.93 -10.77 -15.24
CA THR A 138 3.76 -12.21 -15.47
C THR A 138 2.38 -12.54 -16.05
N THR A 139 1.34 -11.89 -15.54
CA THR A 139 -0.04 -12.08 -16.00
C THR A 139 -0.20 -11.62 -17.45
N ILE A 140 0.37 -10.48 -17.82
CA ILE A 140 0.38 -9.96 -19.20
C ILE A 140 1.12 -10.94 -20.13
N ILE A 141 2.33 -11.38 -19.77
CA ILE A 141 3.10 -12.32 -20.60
C ILE A 141 2.32 -13.62 -20.83
N ASN A 142 1.75 -14.21 -19.78
CA ASN A 142 0.97 -15.44 -19.91
C ASN A 142 -0.30 -15.21 -20.76
N HIS A 143 -0.98 -14.08 -20.57
CA HIS A 143 -2.16 -13.71 -21.37
C HIS A 143 -1.82 -13.57 -22.86
N LEU A 144 -0.75 -12.84 -23.19
CA LEU A 144 -0.27 -12.69 -24.56
C LEU A 144 0.12 -14.04 -25.18
N ALA A 145 0.79 -14.91 -24.42
CA ALA A 145 1.19 -16.22 -24.92
C ALA A 145 -0.01 -17.13 -25.21
N LEU A 146 -1.01 -17.14 -24.34
CA LEU A 146 -2.27 -17.86 -24.53
C LEU A 146 -3.02 -17.35 -25.77
N GLU A 147 -3.20 -16.04 -25.91
CA GLU A 147 -3.87 -15.46 -27.07
C GLU A 147 -3.12 -15.74 -28.37
N GLN A 148 -1.80 -15.66 -28.35
CA GLN A 148 -0.97 -15.96 -29.51
C GLN A 148 -1.04 -17.44 -29.92
N ALA A 149 -1.02 -18.35 -28.95
CA ALA A 149 -1.17 -19.79 -29.22
C ALA A 149 -2.55 -20.13 -29.80
N LYS A 150 -3.61 -19.48 -29.33
CA LYS A 150 -4.96 -19.59 -29.94
C LYS A 150 -4.97 -19.06 -31.38
N LYS A 151 -4.36 -17.90 -31.64
CA LYS A 151 -4.23 -17.37 -33.01
C LYS A 151 -3.46 -18.34 -33.92
N TYR A 152 -2.38 -18.93 -33.43
CA TYR A 152 -1.57 -19.90 -34.18
C TYR A 152 -2.38 -21.16 -34.53
N THR A 153 -3.07 -21.76 -33.55
CA THR A 153 -3.92 -22.95 -33.79
C THR A 153 -5.08 -22.68 -34.75
N GLN A 154 -5.55 -21.43 -34.83
CA GLN A 154 -6.55 -20.96 -35.78
C GLN A 154 -5.95 -20.50 -37.13
N SER A 155 -4.65 -20.70 -37.37
CA SER A 155 -3.93 -20.24 -38.58
C SER A 155 -4.00 -18.73 -38.83
N LYS A 156 -4.27 -17.93 -37.79
CA LYS A 156 -4.28 -16.45 -37.84
C LYS A 156 -2.92 -15.83 -37.55
N SER A 157 -1.93 -16.65 -37.19
CA SER A 157 -0.56 -16.24 -36.93
C SER A 157 0.42 -17.34 -37.32
N LYS A 158 1.66 -16.96 -37.63
CA LYS A 158 2.76 -17.86 -38.01
C LYS A 158 3.89 -17.93 -36.97
N TRP A 159 3.64 -17.46 -35.75
CA TRP A 159 4.63 -17.43 -34.66
C TRP A 159 4.01 -17.63 -33.28
N LEU A 160 4.80 -18.06 -32.30
CA LEU A 160 4.39 -18.25 -30.90
C LEU A 160 5.19 -17.37 -29.92
N LEU A 161 4.53 -16.87 -28.87
CA LEU A 161 5.20 -16.24 -27.73
C LEU A 161 5.44 -17.31 -26.66
N ILE A 162 6.69 -17.43 -26.18
CA ILE A 162 7.08 -18.45 -25.21
C ILE A 162 7.50 -17.78 -23.89
N PRO A 163 6.72 -17.91 -22.81
CA PRO A 163 7.11 -17.42 -21.49
C PRO A 163 8.25 -18.26 -20.88
N ILE A 164 9.35 -17.60 -20.56
CA ILE A 164 10.53 -18.18 -19.91
C ILE A 164 10.70 -17.51 -18.53
N PRO A 165 10.24 -18.15 -17.44
CA PRO A 165 10.41 -17.61 -16.11
C PRO A 165 11.88 -17.71 -15.68
N LEU A 166 12.44 -16.58 -15.27
CA LEU A 166 13.80 -16.46 -14.74
C LEU A 166 13.83 -16.55 -13.21
N SER A 167 12.68 -16.43 -12.56
CA SER A 167 12.59 -16.41 -11.10
C SER A 167 12.96 -17.74 -10.44
N GLY A 168 13.73 -17.66 -9.34
CA GLY A 168 14.00 -18.79 -8.45
C GLY A 168 14.89 -19.90 -9.02
N ARG A 169 15.73 -19.62 -10.03
CA ARG A 169 16.65 -20.62 -10.60
C ARG A 169 18.14 -20.23 -10.42
N PRO A 170 18.99 -21.15 -9.90
CA PRO A 170 20.40 -20.85 -9.58
C PRO A 170 21.36 -20.74 -10.76
N PHE A 171 20.93 -21.01 -11.99
CA PHE A 171 21.88 -21.26 -13.08
C PHE A 171 21.94 -20.13 -14.10
N LEU A 172 23.17 -19.70 -14.35
CA LEU A 172 23.60 -18.51 -15.12
C LEU A 172 23.60 -18.69 -16.65
N ARG A 173 23.21 -19.86 -17.17
CA ARG A 173 23.22 -20.13 -18.61
C ARG A 173 21.79 -20.21 -19.16
N PHE A 174 21.54 -19.46 -20.25
CA PHE A 174 20.23 -19.37 -20.89
C PHE A 174 19.74 -20.71 -21.46
N ASP A 175 20.65 -21.59 -21.86
CA ASP A 175 20.35 -22.95 -22.33
C ASP A 175 19.59 -23.75 -21.28
N ASP A 176 20.10 -23.84 -20.05
CA ASP A 176 19.47 -24.56 -18.94
C ASP A 176 18.09 -23.98 -18.61
N ILE A 177 17.98 -22.66 -18.55
CA ILE A 177 16.73 -21.96 -18.23
C ILE A 177 15.67 -22.24 -19.29
N VAL A 178 16.04 -22.12 -20.57
CA VAL A 178 15.14 -22.35 -21.70
C VAL A 178 14.68 -23.81 -21.71
N VAL A 179 15.61 -24.76 -21.65
CA VAL A 179 15.30 -26.20 -21.65
C VAL A 179 14.40 -26.55 -20.47
N ALA A 180 14.77 -26.15 -19.25
CA ALA A 180 13.96 -26.45 -18.08
C ALA A 180 12.60 -25.71 -18.10
N SER A 181 12.46 -24.58 -18.79
CA SER A 181 11.15 -23.93 -19.00
C SER A 181 10.28 -24.73 -19.96
N LEU A 182 10.82 -25.16 -21.10
CA LEU A 182 10.11 -25.98 -22.08
C LEU A 182 9.70 -27.33 -21.49
N VAL A 183 10.62 -28.01 -20.80
CA VAL A 183 10.40 -29.36 -20.25
C VAL A 183 9.53 -29.33 -19.00
N ASN A 184 9.84 -28.50 -18.01
CA ASN A 184 9.14 -28.57 -16.71
C ASN A 184 7.80 -27.83 -16.72
N ARG A 185 7.69 -26.73 -17.49
CA ARG A 185 6.46 -25.92 -17.53
C ARG A 185 5.55 -26.33 -18.68
N LEU A 186 6.09 -26.54 -19.88
CA LEU A 186 5.29 -26.84 -21.07
C LEU A 186 5.28 -28.33 -21.44
N ARG A 187 6.05 -29.18 -20.72
CA ARG A 187 6.18 -30.61 -21.01
C ARG A 187 6.56 -30.87 -22.48
N PHE A 188 7.44 -30.04 -23.01
CA PHE A 188 7.85 -30.04 -24.41
C PHE A 188 9.37 -30.29 -24.50
N ARG A 189 9.76 -31.41 -25.12
CA ARG A 189 11.15 -31.92 -25.15
C ARG A 189 11.80 -31.85 -26.53
N SER A 190 11.17 -31.15 -27.46
CA SER A 190 11.51 -31.23 -28.88
C SER A 190 12.62 -30.26 -29.31
N PHE A 191 13.06 -29.33 -28.45
CA PHE A 191 14.05 -28.31 -28.79
C PHE A 191 15.37 -28.54 -28.08
N TYR A 192 16.47 -28.44 -28.83
CA TYR A 192 17.78 -28.08 -28.29
C TYR A 192 17.90 -26.55 -28.18
N TYR A 193 18.91 -26.07 -27.46
CA TYR A 193 19.11 -24.62 -27.32
C TYR A 193 19.46 -23.96 -28.65
N GLU A 194 20.27 -24.61 -29.49
CA GLU A 194 20.63 -24.14 -30.83
C GLU A 194 19.40 -24.06 -31.73
N SER A 195 18.52 -25.08 -31.68
CA SER A 195 17.25 -25.08 -32.41
C SER A 195 16.38 -23.89 -31.98
N PHE A 196 16.32 -23.63 -30.67
CA PHE A 196 15.58 -22.50 -30.11
C PHE A 196 16.11 -21.15 -30.62
N ILE A 197 17.42 -20.96 -30.65
CA ILE A 197 18.05 -19.74 -31.22
C ILE A 197 17.70 -19.56 -32.70
N GLU A 198 17.77 -20.61 -33.52
CA GLU A 198 17.39 -20.53 -34.94
C GLU A 198 15.90 -20.21 -35.12
N LEU A 199 15.02 -20.76 -34.27
CA LEU A 199 13.60 -20.42 -34.29
C LEU A 199 13.32 -18.95 -33.95
N ILE A 200 14.14 -18.33 -33.09
CA ILE A 200 14.05 -16.89 -32.78
C ILE A 200 14.47 -16.05 -33.98
N LYS A 201 15.64 -16.35 -34.58
CA LYS A 201 16.17 -15.63 -35.75
C LYS A 201 15.15 -15.58 -36.88
N HIS A 202 14.48 -16.70 -37.13
CA HIS A 202 13.51 -16.85 -38.21
C HIS A 202 12.06 -16.53 -37.80
N ARG A 203 11.84 -16.01 -36.59
CA ARG A 203 10.55 -15.58 -36.05
C ARG A 203 9.49 -16.67 -36.08
N PHE A 204 9.87 -17.91 -35.78
CA PHE A 204 8.90 -18.94 -35.40
C PHE A 204 8.44 -18.72 -33.96
N ILE A 205 9.36 -18.28 -33.10
CA ILE A 205 9.10 -18.04 -31.69
C ILE A 205 9.64 -16.68 -31.27
N ILE A 206 9.02 -16.09 -30.27
CA ILE A 206 9.51 -14.94 -29.54
C ILE A 206 9.56 -15.31 -28.05
N PRO A 207 10.72 -15.30 -27.39
CA PRO A 207 10.81 -15.57 -25.97
C PRO A 207 10.44 -14.33 -25.15
N ALA A 208 9.69 -14.57 -24.08
CA ALA A 208 9.36 -13.57 -23.07
C ALA A 208 9.99 -13.98 -21.73
N PHE A 209 11.12 -13.36 -21.41
CA PHE A 209 11.88 -13.60 -20.19
C PHE A 209 11.27 -12.82 -19.03
N ASP A 210 10.70 -13.52 -18.06
CA ASP A 210 9.98 -12.94 -16.92
C ASP A 210 10.80 -12.97 -15.64
N GLY A 211 11.02 -11.82 -15.01
CA GLY A 211 11.89 -11.67 -13.83
C GLY A 211 13.36 -11.45 -14.20
N PHE A 212 13.63 -10.67 -15.25
CA PHE A 212 14.99 -10.44 -15.77
C PHE A 212 15.97 -9.88 -14.73
N GLU A 213 15.49 -9.05 -13.80
CA GLU A 213 16.25 -8.53 -12.67
C GLU A 213 16.81 -9.61 -11.75
N GLU A 214 16.14 -10.77 -11.65
CA GLU A 214 16.54 -11.85 -10.74
C GLU A 214 17.86 -12.51 -11.17
N MET A 215 18.18 -12.48 -12.47
CA MET A 215 19.45 -12.98 -12.99
C MET A 215 20.65 -12.19 -12.47
N PHE A 216 20.47 -10.91 -12.16
CA PHE A 216 21.54 -10.04 -11.68
C PHE A 216 21.70 -10.05 -10.16
N MET A 217 20.84 -10.79 -9.44
CA MET A 217 20.85 -10.89 -7.98
C MET A 217 21.59 -12.13 -7.46
N VAL A 218 21.69 -13.21 -8.25
CA VAL A 218 22.23 -14.52 -7.81
C VAL A 218 23.73 -14.70 -8.14
N GLY A 219 24.27 -13.95 -9.11
CA GLY A 219 25.67 -14.04 -9.56
C GLY A 219 26.36 -12.69 -9.71
N SER A 220 27.65 -12.69 -10.09
CA SER A 220 28.35 -11.44 -10.38
C SER A 220 27.63 -10.72 -11.54
N THR A 221 27.32 -9.42 -11.40
CA THR A 221 26.58 -8.66 -12.43
C THR A 221 27.23 -8.80 -13.83
N SER A 222 28.55 -9.04 -13.89
CA SER A 222 29.31 -9.34 -15.11
C SER A 222 28.91 -10.63 -15.82
N GLU A 223 28.62 -11.71 -15.10
CA GLU A 223 28.29 -13.01 -15.70
C GLU A 223 26.90 -12.98 -16.36
N ALA A 224 25.89 -12.40 -15.69
CA ALA A 224 24.55 -12.25 -16.24
C ALA A 224 24.52 -11.32 -17.47
N LEU A 225 25.31 -10.23 -17.44
CA LEU A 225 25.49 -9.35 -18.61
C LEU A 225 26.16 -10.10 -19.76
N SER A 226 27.23 -10.86 -19.49
CA SER A 226 27.93 -11.67 -20.49
C SER A 226 27.04 -12.76 -21.11
N ALA A 227 26.27 -13.47 -20.29
CA ALA A 227 25.33 -14.49 -20.77
C ALA A 227 24.24 -13.89 -21.68
N THR A 228 23.72 -12.72 -21.30
CA THR A 228 22.72 -11.99 -22.12
C THR A 228 23.36 -11.49 -23.43
N GLY A 229 24.56 -10.89 -23.36
CA GLY A 229 25.32 -10.44 -24.52
C GLY A 229 25.63 -11.57 -25.51
N ASN A 230 26.04 -12.74 -25.01
CA ASN A 230 26.29 -13.93 -25.82
C ASN A 230 25.01 -14.44 -26.51
N MET A 231 23.87 -14.48 -25.81
CA MET A 231 22.60 -14.87 -26.41
C MET A 231 22.18 -13.90 -27.53
N VAL A 232 22.27 -12.59 -27.29
CA VAL A 232 21.92 -11.57 -28.28
C VAL A 232 22.89 -11.61 -29.47
N SER A 233 24.19 -11.78 -29.23
CA SER A 233 25.20 -11.95 -30.28
C SER A 233 24.90 -13.17 -31.16
N ASN A 234 24.47 -14.28 -30.54
CA ASN A 234 24.09 -15.49 -31.26
C ASN A 234 22.91 -15.28 -32.21
N LEU A 235 22.07 -14.27 -32.00
CA LEU A 235 20.96 -13.92 -32.90
C LEU A 235 21.42 -13.23 -34.19
N ARG A 236 22.66 -12.72 -34.26
CA ARG A 236 23.26 -12.13 -35.46
C ARG A 236 22.39 -11.05 -36.11
N SER A 237 21.93 -10.08 -35.31
CA SER A 237 21.07 -8.98 -35.74
C SER A 237 19.74 -9.44 -36.35
N ALA A 238 19.15 -10.51 -35.81
CA ALA A 238 17.83 -10.99 -36.18
C ALA A 238 16.97 -11.31 -34.94
N GLY A 239 15.67 -11.50 -35.14
CA GLY A 239 14.75 -11.93 -34.09
C GLY A 239 14.27 -10.82 -33.15
N THR A 240 13.44 -11.20 -32.19
CA THR A 240 12.83 -10.30 -31.21
C THR A 240 12.82 -10.97 -29.83
N LEU A 241 13.12 -10.21 -28.79
CA LEU A 241 13.14 -10.65 -27.39
C LEU A 241 12.28 -9.71 -26.54
N LEU A 242 11.54 -10.28 -25.58
CA LEU A 242 10.82 -9.52 -24.56
C LEU A 242 11.43 -9.79 -23.18
N PHE A 243 11.86 -8.75 -22.48
CA PHE A 243 12.33 -8.83 -21.09
C PHE A 243 11.36 -8.11 -20.17
N ALA A 244 10.74 -8.82 -19.23
CA ALA A 244 9.96 -8.22 -18.16
C ALA A 244 10.85 -7.96 -16.94
N THR A 245 10.82 -6.72 -16.44
CA THR A 245 11.63 -6.34 -15.29
C THR A 245 10.98 -5.33 -14.34
N ARG A 246 11.51 -5.22 -13.11
CA ARG A 246 11.12 -4.21 -12.14
C ARG A 246 11.58 -2.82 -12.57
N LYS A 247 10.74 -1.80 -12.38
CA LYS A 247 11.03 -0.40 -12.74
C LYS A 247 12.32 0.08 -12.07
N ALA A 248 12.44 -0.09 -10.75
CA ALA A 248 13.65 0.25 -10.00
C ALA A 248 14.93 -0.41 -10.53
N PHE A 249 14.86 -1.63 -11.09
CA PHE A 249 16.03 -2.28 -11.70
C PHE A 249 16.44 -1.60 -13.02
N PHE A 250 15.46 -1.37 -13.90
CA PHE A 250 15.68 -0.66 -15.16
C PHE A 250 16.22 0.76 -14.91
N GLU A 251 15.77 1.38 -13.83
CA GLU A 251 16.13 2.73 -13.45
C GLU A 251 17.51 2.82 -12.79
N ASN A 252 17.84 1.93 -11.86
CA ASN A 252 19.13 1.90 -11.17
C ASN A 252 20.30 1.45 -12.05
N LYS A 253 20.06 0.53 -13.01
CA LYS A 253 21.10 0.01 -13.92
C LYS A 253 20.98 0.56 -15.35
N GLY A 254 20.01 1.43 -15.62
CA GLY A 254 19.55 1.83 -16.94
C GLY A 254 20.65 2.17 -17.93
N PHE A 255 21.54 3.11 -17.61
CA PHE A 255 22.59 3.51 -18.55
C PHE A 255 23.84 2.61 -18.52
N SER A 256 24.32 2.22 -17.34
CA SER A 256 25.59 1.46 -17.23
C SER A 256 25.45 -0.02 -17.59
N GLY A 257 24.28 -0.62 -17.33
CA GLY A 257 23.96 -1.99 -17.72
C GLY A 257 23.66 -2.13 -19.21
N GLN A 258 22.92 -1.17 -19.78
CA GLN A 258 22.68 -1.12 -21.23
C GLN A 258 23.98 -0.81 -21.98
N ALA A 259 24.80 0.15 -21.53
CA ALA A 259 26.11 0.43 -22.12
C ALA A 259 27.04 -0.79 -22.09
N LYS A 260 27.10 -1.53 -20.98
CA LYS A 260 27.89 -2.77 -20.90
C LYS A 260 27.34 -3.90 -21.79
N LEU A 261 26.02 -3.99 -21.94
CA LEU A 261 25.40 -4.89 -22.92
C LEU A 261 25.80 -4.49 -24.35
N PHE A 262 25.71 -3.20 -24.69
CA PHE A 262 26.20 -2.65 -25.95
C PHE A 262 27.68 -2.98 -26.17
N ASP A 263 28.54 -2.73 -25.19
CA ASP A 263 29.98 -2.98 -25.24
C ASP A 263 30.31 -4.48 -25.39
N SER A 264 29.49 -5.38 -24.83
CA SER A 264 29.66 -6.83 -24.97
C SER A 264 29.28 -7.36 -26.35
N ILE A 265 28.56 -6.57 -27.16
CA ILE A 265 28.04 -6.97 -28.46
C ILE A 265 28.98 -6.41 -29.54
N ASN A 266 30.02 -7.18 -29.83
CA ASN A 266 31.15 -6.77 -30.67
C ASN A 266 30.84 -6.37 -32.13
N SER A 267 29.61 -6.54 -32.67
CA SER A 267 29.33 -6.29 -34.11
C SER A 267 27.85 -6.28 -34.59
N GLY A 268 26.86 -6.44 -33.71
CA GLY A 268 25.44 -6.57 -34.11
C GLY A 268 24.63 -5.26 -34.02
N SER A 269 23.60 -5.10 -34.86
CA SER A 269 22.62 -4.01 -34.74
C SER A 269 21.51 -4.45 -33.78
N ILE A 270 21.21 -3.61 -32.78
CA ILE A 270 20.16 -3.85 -31.78
C ILE A 270 19.34 -2.58 -31.60
N VAL A 271 18.02 -2.75 -31.51
CA VAL A 271 17.07 -1.68 -31.17
C VAL A 271 16.40 -2.02 -29.85
N PHE A 272 16.35 -1.03 -28.95
CA PHE A 272 15.67 -1.14 -27.66
C PHE A 272 14.35 -0.38 -27.67
N SER A 273 13.31 -1.00 -27.14
CA SER A 273 12.02 -0.36 -26.90
C SER A 273 11.61 -0.59 -25.45
N LYS A 274 10.83 0.33 -24.89
CA LYS A 274 10.35 0.25 -23.50
C LYS A 274 8.83 0.36 -23.45
N VAL A 275 8.23 -0.47 -22.62
CA VAL A 275 6.81 -0.48 -22.30
C VAL A 275 6.68 -0.42 -20.78
N THR A 276 6.10 0.64 -20.25
CA THR A 276 5.90 0.84 -18.81
C THR A 276 4.44 0.58 -18.46
N ILE A 277 4.16 -0.29 -17.49
CA ILE A 277 2.78 -0.50 -16.99
C ILE A 277 2.50 0.54 -15.91
N SER A 278 1.35 1.20 -16.01
CA SER A 278 0.85 2.13 -14.99
C SER A 278 0.01 1.39 -13.95
N ARG A 279 -0.07 1.98 -12.75
CA ARG A 279 -1.00 1.54 -11.71
C ARG A 279 -2.43 1.60 -12.22
N TRP A 280 -3.29 0.75 -11.66
CA TRP A 280 -4.71 0.81 -11.96
C TRP A 280 -5.33 2.09 -11.41
N ASN A 281 -6.22 2.65 -12.21
CA ASN A 281 -7.15 3.69 -11.79
C ASN A 281 -8.49 3.05 -11.38
N ARG A 282 -9.44 3.89 -10.99
CA ARG A 282 -10.82 3.50 -10.66
C ARG A 282 -11.45 2.60 -11.73
N ASP A 283 -11.29 2.95 -13.01
CA ASP A 283 -11.93 2.23 -14.10
C ASP A 283 -11.41 0.80 -14.22
N LYS A 284 -10.09 0.60 -14.08
CA LYS A 284 -9.46 -0.73 -14.10
C LYS A 284 -9.83 -1.57 -12.89
N PHE A 285 -9.96 -0.96 -11.71
CA PHE A 285 -10.49 -1.63 -10.53
C PHE A 285 -11.92 -2.14 -10.76
N ILE A 286 -12.80 -1.27 -11.26
CA ILE A 286 -14.21 -1.59 -11.53
C ILE A 286 -14.31 -2.68 -12.59
N GLU A 287 -13.56 -2.55 -13.69
CA GLU A 287 -13.49 -3.54 -14.77
C GLU A 287 -13.12 -4.93 -14.22
N TYR A 288 -12.14 -4.99 -13.33
CA TYR A 288 -11.69 -6.23 -12.71
C TYR A 288 -12.74 -6.84 -11.79
N ALA A 289 -13.32 -6.03 -10.90
CA ALA A 289 -14.37 -6.46 -9.98
C ALA A 289 -15.62 -6.94 -10.73
N SER A 290 -16.03 -6.25 -11.81
CA SER A 290 -17.11 -6.71 -12.71
C SER A 290 -16.80 -8.08 -13.30
N LYS A 291 -15.58 -8.28 -13.82
CA LYS A 291 -15.15 -9.55 -14.43
C LYS A 291 -15.05 -10.70 -13.41
N LYS A 292 -14.92 -10.40 -12.13
CA LYS A 292 -14.99 -11.37 -11.02
C LYS A 292 -16.42 -11.60 -10.50
N ASN A 293 -17.44 -11.11 -11.23
CA ASN A 293 -18.86 -11.25 -10.89
C ASN A 293 -19.27 -10.58 -9.57
N ILE A 294 -18.68 -9.42 -9.24
CA ILE A 294 -19.17 -8.57 -8.16
C ILE A 294 -20.39 -7.80 -8.66
N ASP A 295 -21.53 -7.94 -7.96
CA ASP A 295 -22.81 -7.32 -8.36
C ASP A 295 -22.77 -5.78 -8.44
N ASP A 296 -22.05 -5.13 -7.52
CA ASP A 296 -21.92 -3.67 -7.46
C ASP A 296 -20.45 -3.22 -7.22
N PRO A 297 -19.62 -3.25 -8.28
CA PRO A 297 -18.21 -2.90 -8.21
C PRO A 297 -17.95 -1.45 -7.82
N GLU A 298 -18.83 -0.53 -8.22
CA GLU A 298 -18.67 0.89 -7.94
C GLU A 298 -18.84 1.17 -6.45
N ASN A 299 -19.85 0.57 -5.83
CA ASN A 299 -20.06 0.71 -4.40
C ASN A 299 -18.90 0.11 -3.60
N VAL A 300 -18.35 -1.04 -4.02
CA VAL A 300 -17.14 -1.61 -3.39
C VAL A 300 -15.98 -0.62 -3.46
N TYR A 301 -15.69 -0.06 -4.64
CA TYR A 301 -14.63 0.94 -4.79
C TYR A 301 -14.87 2.17 -3.91
N ASN A 302 -16.08 2.75 -3.96
CA ASN A 302 -16.43 3.96 -3.21
C ASN A 302 -16.35 3.75 -1.69
N LEU A 303 -16.78 2.57 -1.20
CA LEU A 303 -16.68 2.21 0.20
C LEU A 303 -15.21 2.03 0.62
N SER A 304 -14.41 1.31 -0.15
CA SER A 304 -12.97 1.18 0.13
C SER A 304 -12.26 2.54 0.10
N LEU A 305 -12.58 3.40 -0.87
CA LEU A 305 -12.04 4.76 -0.97
C LEU A 305 -12.45 5.62 0.23
N SER A 306 -13.71 5.54 0.68
CA SER A 306 -14.18 6.31 1.85
C SER A 306 -13.40 5.98 3.13
N LYS A 307 -12.86 4.76 3.22
CA LYS A 307 -12.06 4.28 4.36
C LYS A 307 -10.59 4.63 4.22
N LEU A 308 -9.99 4.33 3.06
CA LEU A 308 -8.58 4.60 2.79
C LEU A 308 -8.31 6.10 2.61
N LYS A 309 -9.34 6.89 2.29
CA LYS A 309 -9.30 8.36 2.09
C LYS A 309 -8.31 8.83 1.02
N ASN A 310 -7.75 7.90 0.24
CA ASN A 310 -6.77 8.15 -0.80
C ASN A 310 -7.08 7.28 -2.04
N PRO A 311 -7.41 7.86 -3.20
CA PRO A 311 -7.66 7.11 -4.43
C PRO A 311 -6.40 6.45 -5.02
N GLU A 312 -5.21 6.96 -4.68
CA GLU A 312 -3.92 6.41 -5.09
C GLU A 312 -3.39 5.32 -4.13
N HIS A 313 -4.22 4.88 -3.17
CA HIS A 313 -3.81 3.88 -2.20
C HIS A 313 -3.50 2.54 -2.90
N PRO A 314 -2.36 1.89 -2.64
CA PRO A 314 -1.95 0.65 -3.32
C PRO A 314 -2.98 -0.48 -3.29
N ILE A 315 -3.81 -0.57 -2.24
CA ILE A 315 -4.93 -1.53 -2.14
C ILE A 315 -5.95 -1.36 -3.29
N LEU A 316 -6.12 -0.14 -3.80
CA LEU A 316 -7.04 0.20 -4.89
C LEU A 316 -6.37 0.20 -6.25
N THR A 317 -5.06 0.42 -6.30
CA THR A 317 -4.35 0.69 -7.56
C THR A 317 -3.39 -0.42 -7.99
N ARG A 318 -2.93 -1.29 -7.08
CA ARG A 318 -2.04 -2.41 -7.45
C ARG A 318 -2.86 -3.67 -7.77
N PRO A 319 -2.74 -4.26 -8.97
CA PRO A 319 -3.53 -5.42 -9.39
C PRO A 319 -3.54 -6.59 -8.41
N ILE A 320 -2.38 -6.97 -7.86
CA ILE A 320 -2.28 -8.06 -6.90
C ILE A 320 -3.06 -7.77 -5.60
N LEU A 321 -3.08 -6.50 -5.20
CA LEU A 321 -3.70 -6.05 -3.96
C LEU A 321 -5.22 -5.93 -4.14
N VAL A 322 -5.65 -5.43 -5.30
CA VAL A 322 -7.05 -5.45 -5.73
C VAL A 322 -7.56 -6.87 -5.84
N ASN A 323 -6.79 -7.80 -6.44
CA ASN A 323 -7.15 -9.22 -6.50
C ASN A 323 -7.42 -9.78 -5.11
N ARG A 324 -6.55 -9.51 -4.13
CA ARG A 324 -6.73 -9.99 -2.76
C ARG A 324 -7.97 -9.38 -2.11
N LEU A 325 -8.20 -8.07 -2.27
CA LEU A 325 -9.41 -7.40 -1.79
C LEU A 325 -10.68 -8.05 -2.34
N ILE A 326 -10.76 -8.26 -3.66
CA ILE A 326 -11.91 -8.87 -4.31
C ILE A 326 -12.07 -10.35 -3.94
N THR A 327 -10.98 -11.10 -3.76
CA THR A 327 -11.04 -12.51 -3.37
C THR A 327 -11.63 -12.67 -1.97
N VAL A 328 -11.16 -11.87 -1.00
CA VAL A 328 -11.71 -11.89 0.37
C VAL A 328 -13.17 -11.45 0.39
N LEU A 329 -13.57 -10.50 -0.47
CA LEU A 329 -14.97 -10.12 -0.67
C LEU A 329 -15.84 -11.29 -1.12
N LEU A 330 -15.36 -12.08 -2.10
CA LEU A 330 -16.08 -13.24 -2.62
C LEU A 330 -16.19 -14.38 -1.61
N GLU A 331 -15.18 -14.56 -0.74
CA GLU A 331 -15.17 -15.55 0.34
C GLU A 331 -16.08 -15.16 1.51
N SER A 332 -16.48 -13.89 1.61
CA SER A 332 -17.34 -13.40 2.69
C SER A 332 -18.82 -13.68 2.43
N SER A 333 -19.47 -14.36 3.38
CA SER A 333 -20.91 -14.72 3.30
C SER A 333 -21.86 -13.53 3.49
N ASP A 334 -21.38 -12.38 3.99
CA ASP A 334 -22.15 -11.14 4.13
C ASP A 334 -21.28 -9.92 3.74
N LYS A 335 -21.64 -9.30 2.61
CA LYS A 335 -20.95 -8.12 2.06
C LYS A 335 -21.02 -6.91 3.00
N LYS A 336 -22.10 -6.75 3.79
CA LYS A 336 -22.21 -5.69 4.80
C LYS A 336 -21.32 -5.98 6.00
N GLN A 337 -21.31 -7.21 6.48
CA GLN A 337 -20.42 -7.63 7.56
C GLN A 337 -18.94 -7.56 7.17
N PHE A 338 -18.60 -7.71 5.89
CA PHE A 338 -17.25 -7.47 5.38
C PHE A 338 -16.88 -5.98 5.37
N ILE A 339 -17.79 -5.09 4.97
CA ILE A 339 -17.59 -3.63 5.07
C ILE A 339 -17.43 -3.22 6.54
N ASP A 340 -18.15 -3.87 7.45
CA ASP A 340 -17.98 -3.69 8.90
C ASP A 340 -16.64 -4.28 9.39
N LYS A 341 -16.14 -5.39 8.81
CA LYS A 341 -14.78 -5.91 9.07
C LYS A 341 -13.66 -5.06 8.48
N LEU A 342 -13.89 -4.39 7.34
CA LEU A 342 -13.02 -3.33 6.83
C LEU A 342 -13.07 -2.08 7.71
N SER A 343 -14.18 -1.86 8.42
CA SER A 343 -14.35 -0.76 9.38
C SER A 343 -13.62 -1.00 10.71
N SER A 344 -13.41 -2.25 11.10
CA SER A 344 -12.44 -2.63 12.13
C SER A 344 -11.07 -2.84 11.49
N SER A 345 -10.28 -1.78 11.43
CA SER A 345 -8.87 -1.73 10.98
C SER A 345 -7.96 -2.85 11.52
N THR A 346 -8.38 -3.59 12.55
CA THR A 346 -7.58 -4.55 13.29
C THR A 346 -7.17 -5.83 12.56
N ASN A 347 -7.87 -6.31 11.52
CA ASN A 347 -7.59 -7.65 10.95
C ASN A 347 -7.29 -7.72 9.44
N TYR A 348 -7.83 -6.81 8.60
CA TYR A 348 -7.68 -6.93 7.15
C TYR A 348 -6.28 -6.51 6.66
N PHE A 349 -5.82 -5.32 7.06
CA PHE A 349 -4.54 -4.78 6.65
C PHE A 349 -3.35 -5.67 7.04
N PRO A 350 -3.29 -6.26 8.27
CA PRO A 350 -2.25 -7.22 8.62
C PRO A 350 -2.25 -8.50 7.77
N SER A 351 -3.42 -9.09 7.48
CA SER A 351 -3.53 -10.29 6.64
C SER A 351 -3.05 -10.03 5.21
N PHE A 352 -3.32 -8.82 4.72
CA PHE A 352 -2.87 -8.37 3.42
C PHE A 352 -1.35 -8.23 3.35
N VAL A 353 -0.74 -7.50 4.30
CA VAL A 353 0.72 -7.36 4.38
C VAL A 353 1.39 -8.74 4.49
N HIS A 354 0.79 -9.66 5.23
CA HIS A 354 1.27 -11.04 5.34
C HIS A 354 1.37 -11.75 3.98
N SER A 355 0.33 -11.67 3.15
CA SER A 355 0.34 -12.32 1.83
C SER A 355 1.44 -11.79 0.89
N ILE A 356 1.80 -10.51 1.03
CA ILE A 356 2.89 -9.90 0.25
C ILE A 356 4.24 -10.42 0.73
N ILE A 357 4.47 -10.41 2.05
CA ILE A 357 5.74 -10.86 2.65
C ILE A 357 5.94 -12.36 2.45
N GLU A 358 4.90 -13.16 2.65
CA GLU A 358 4.96 -14.62 2.44
C GLU A 358 5.36 -14.94 1.01
N ARG A 359 4.77 -14.24 0.03
CA ARG A 359 5.14 -14.39 -1.39
C ARG A 359 6.59 -13.98 -1.63
N GLU A 360 7.03 -12.83 -1.12
CA GLU A 360 8.41 -12.37 -1.31
C GLU A 360 9.40 -13.37 -0.68
N ALA A 361 9.17 -13.83 0.56
CA ALA A 361 10.03 -14.78 1.26
C ALA A 361 10.08 -16.17 0.58
N THR A 362 8.93 -16.72 0.19
CA THR A 362 8.82 -18.12 -0.25
C THR A 362 8.99 -18.32 -1.76
N THR A 363 8.84 -17.27 -2.57
CA THR A 363 8.92 -17.39 -4.04
C THR A 363 9.99 -16.52 -4.67
N LYS A 364 10.40 -15.41 -4.05
CA LYS A 364 11.34 -14.44 -4.63
C LYS A 364 12.68 -14.42 -3.93
N TRP A 365 12.69 -14.54 -2.61
CA TRP A 365 13.88 -14.47 -1.77
C TRP A 365 14.38 -15.88 -1.46
N ILE A 366 14.70 -16.63 -2.50
CA ILE A 366 15.16 -18.03 -2.38
C ILE A 366 16.67 -18.09 -2.60
N ASP A 367 17.40 -18.73 -1.68
CA ASP A 367 18.76 -19.18 -1.92
C ASP A 367 18.68 -20.40 -2.84
N THR A 368 19.22 -20.22 -4.03
CA THR A 368 19.23 -21.24 -5.05
C THR A 368 20.53 -22.06 -5.03
N SER A 369 21.52 -21.71 -4.20
CA SER A 369 22.84 -22.32 -4.26
C SER A 369 22.97 -23.71 -3.60
N GLY A 370 21.91 -24.24 -2.99
CA GLY A 370 21.85 -25.60 -2.44
C GLY A 370 20.53 -26.33 -2.77
N GLU A 371 20.50 -27.66 -2.67
CA GLU A 371 19.29 -28.48 -2.79
C GLU A 371 18.94 -29.12 -1.44
N PRO A 372 17.68 -29.00 -0.94
CA PRO A 372 16.56 -28.28 -1.52
C PRO A 372 16.76 -26.75 -1.44
N TYR A 373 16.14 -25.99 -2.35
CA TYR A 373 16.12 -24.53 -2.28
C TYR A 373 15.42 -24.06 -1.00
N GLN A 374 15.99 -23.05 -0.35
CA GLN A 374 15.48 -22.53 0.92
C GLN A 374 15.31 -21.01 0.86
N PRO A 375 14.33 -20.43 1.58
CA PRO A 375 14.24 -18.98 1.75
C PRO A 375 15.55 -18.40 2.31
N LEU A 376 15.96 -17.21 1.84
CA LEU A 376 17.10 -16.47 2.40
C LEU A 376 16.90 -16.15 3.88
N ILE A 377 15.65 -15.80 4.22
CA ILE A 377 15.19 -15.47 5.56
C ILE A 377 13.76 -15.99 5.72
N SER A 378 13.38 -16.29 6.95
CA SER A 378 12.01 -16.65 7.32
C SER A 378 11.04 -15.47 7.14
N VAL A 379 9.74 -15.77 7.13
CA VAL A 379 8.70 -14.74 7.06
C VAL A 379 8.81 -13.75 8.23
N ASP A 380 9.02 -14.24 9.45
CA ASP A 380 9.17 -13.39 10.64
C ASP A 380 10.42 -12.51 10.59
N GLU A 381 11.54 -13.06 10.10
CA GLU A 381 12.77 -12.29 9.84
C GLU A 381 12.55 -11.19 8.79
N HIS A 382 11.73 -11.47 7.78
CA HIS A 382 11.36 -10.49 6.77
C HIS A 382 10.52 -9.35 7.36
N TYR A 383 9.55 -9.67 8.23
CA TYR A 383 8.83 -8.66 9.02
C TYR A 383 9.78 -7.80 9.85
N ASN A 384 10.77 -8.42 10.49
CA ASN A 384 11.73 -7.72 11.34
C ASN A 384 12.62 -6.77 10.54
N LEU A 385 13.11 -7.19 9.36
CA LEU A 385 13.90 -6.33 8.48
C LEU A 385 13.11 -5.09 8.05
N LEU A 386 11.85 -5.27 7.62
CA LEU A 386 10.98 -4.14 7.24
C LEU A 386 10.62 -3.26 8.44
N ALA A 387 10.48 -3.84 9.63
CA ALA A 387 10.29 -3.09 10.88
C ALA A 387 11.50 -2.22 11.23
N LEU A 388 12.73 -2.73 11.05
CA LEU A 388 13.96 -1.93 11.25
C LEU A 388 14.05 -0.76 10.28
N ILE A 389 13.68 -0.97 9.01
CA ILE A 389 13.64 0.10 8.00
C ILE A 389 12.62 1.18 8.39
N ALA A 390 11.42 0.78 8.82
CA ALA A 390 10.38 1.71 9.26
C ALA A 390 10.75 2.46 10.55
N GLU A 391 11.42 1.77 11.48
CA GLU A 391 11.96 2.35 12.71
C GLU A 391 13.02 3.41 12.40
N GLU A 392 13.97 3.12 11.51
CA GLU A 392 15.00 4.08 11.13
C GLU A 392 14.40 5.33 10.45
N MET A 393 13.43 5.13 9.53
CA MET A 393 12.66 6.23 8.95
C MET A 393 11.98 7.10 10.01
N TRP A 394 11.33 6.45 10.99
CA TRP A 394 10.63 7.13 12.08
C TRP A 394 11.58 7.93 12.96
N LEU A 395 12.66 7.32 13.45
CA LEU A 395 13.62 7.94 14.35
C LEU A 395 14.32 9.15 13.72
N ASN A 396 14.54 9.12 12.41
CA ASN A 396 15.09 10.25 11.66
C ASN A 396 14.03 11.27 11.19
N SER A 397 12.73 10.99 11.37
CA SER A 397 11.60 11.74 10.76
C SER A 397 11.77 11.98 9.27
N VAL A 398 12.11 10.91 8.56
CA VAL A 398 12.17 10.91 7.10
C VAL A 398 11.16 9.90 6.56
N ASP A 399 10.59 10.19 5.40
CA ASP A 399 9.74 9.25 4.68
C ASP A 399 10.55 8.39 3.69
N GLU A 400 11.81 8.75 3.44
CA GLU A 400 12.69 8.12 2.46
C GLU A 400 14.10 7.98 3.04
N ILE A 401 14.80 6.89 2.70
CA ILE A 401 16.19 6.62 3.12
C ILE A 401 17.09 6.42 1.90
N SER A 402 18.36 6.79 2.04
CA SER A 402 19.37 6.58 1.00
C SER A 402 19.74 5.11 0.84
N GLU A 403 20.21 4.72 -0.35
CA GLU A 403 20.76 3.38 -0.61
C GLU A 403 21.80 2.96 0.43
N SER A 404 22.71 3.88 0.80
CA SER A 404 23.75 3.60 1.80
C SER A 404 23.19 3.31 3.19
N LEU A 405 22.15 4.03 3.62
CA LEU A 405 21.54 3.79 4.93
C LEU A 405 20.74 2.48 4.90
N LEU A 406 20.02 2.21 3.81
CA LEU A 406 19.32 0.94 3.61
C LEU A 406 20.28 -0.25 3.67
N GLU A 407 21.42 -0.19 2.98
CA GLU A 407 22.45 -1.23 3.02
C GLU A 407 23.06 -1.40 4.42
N PHE A 408 23.27 -0.30 5.15
CA PHE A 408 23.76 -0.34 6.52
C PHE A 408 22.78 -1.04 7.48
N ILE A 409 21.47 -0.76 7.39
CA ILE A 409 20.44 -1.44 8.19
C ILE A 409 20.46 -2.96 7.92
N ILE A 410 20.63 -3.35 6.65
CA ILE A 410 20.69 -4.75 6.25
C ILE A 410 21.94 -5.42 6.79
N ASP A 411 23.10 -4.74 6.78
CA ASP A 411 24.32 -5.28 7.36
C ASP A 411 24.18 -5.55 8.86
N LEU A 412 23.59 -4.61 9.60
CA LEU A 412 23.28 -4.81 11.02
C LEU A 412 22.33 -5.99 11.24
N PHE A 413 21.30 -6.11 10.42
CA PHE A 413 20.36 -7.22 10.47
C PHE A 413 21.04 -8.57 10.17
N ASN A 414 21.89 -8.62 9.15
CA ASN A 414 22.62 -9.82 8.76
C ASN A 414 23.60 -10.27 9.86
N GLU A 415 24.27 -9.32 10.51
CA GLU A 415 25.17 -9.57 11.64
C GLU A 415 24.40 -10.14 12.84
N ASP A 416 23.27 -9.53 13.21
CA ASP A 416 22.39 -10.00 14.29
C ASP A 416 21.90 -11.44 14.03
N LYS A 417 21.52 -11.73 12.79
CA LYS A 417 21.05 -13.06 12.36
C LYS A 417 22.16 -14.04 12.02
N LYS A 418 23.43 -13.62 12.08
CA LYS A 418 24.62 -14.43 11.74
C LYS A 418 24.52 -15.07 10.35
N LEU A 419 23.98 -14.32 9.39
CA LEU A 419 23.84 -14.79 8.01
C LEU A 419 25.20 -14.80 7.30
N LEU A 420 25.36 -15.72 6.34
CA LEU A 420 26.57 -15.77 5.52
C LEU A 420 26.68 -14.51 4.64
N PRO A 421 27.89 -13.99 4.36
CA PRO A 421 28.07 -12.78 3.54
C PRO A 421 27.35 -12.85 2.19
N LYS A 422 27.42 -14.01 1.53
CA LYS A 422 26.72 -14.25 0.25
C LYS A 422 25.19 -14.14 0.35
N ILE A 423 24.60 -14.51 1.48
CA ILE A 423 23.16 -14.34 1.73
C ILE A 423 22.87 -12.86 1.95
N GLY A 424 23.72 -12.18 2.73
CA GLY A 424 23.60 -10.74 2.99
C GLY A 424 23.60 -9.89 1.73
N ASP A 425 24.50 -10.16 0.78
CA ASP A 425 24.55 -9.47 -0.51
C ASP A 425 23.27 -9.70 -1.34
N GLN A 426 22.72 -10.91 -1.31
CA GLN A 426 21.45 -11.20 -1.98
C GLN A 426 20.28 -10.44 -1.34
N ILE A 427 20.26 -10.30 0.00
CA ILE A 427 19.25 -9.51 0.72
C ILE A 427 19.34 -8.04 0.31
N LYS A 428 20.56 -7.48 0.25
CA LYS A 428 20.80 -6.09 -0.20
C LYS A 428 20.21 -5.80 -1.58
N GLU A 429 20.43 -6.70 -2.54
CA GLU A 429 19.90 -6.50 -3.89
C GLU A 429 18.39 -6.71 -3.97
N ARG A 430 17.84 -7.67 -3.19
CA ARG A 430 16.41 -7.99 -3.21
C ARG A 430 15.54 -6.95 -2.51
N ILE A 431 16.01 -6.33 -1.42
CA ILE A 431 15.21 -5.32 -0.70
C ILE A 431 14.97 -4.06 -1.54
N LYS A 432 15.93 -3.66 -2.38
CA LYS A 432 15.83 -2.49 -3.28
C LYS A 432 14.69 -2.62 -4.29
N GLN A 433 14.21 -3.84 -4.46
CA GLN A 433 13.19 -4.22 -5.42
C GLN A 433 11.93 -4.78 -4.73
N HIS A 434 11.88 -4.75 -3.40
CA HIS A 434 10.84 -5.36 -2.60
C HIS A 434 9.45 -4.79 -2.91
N ALA A 435 8.39 -5.60 -2.81
CA ALA A 435 7.06 -5.18 -3.22
C ALA A 435 6.49 -3.98 -2.44
N LEU A 436 6.88 -3.80 -1.19
CA LEU A 436 6.44 -2.68 -0.35
C LEU A 436 7.37 -1.47 -0.37
N ILE A 437 8.50 -1.54 -1.08
CA ILE A 437 9.49 -0.47 -1.15
C ILE A 437 9.56 0.04 -2.59
N ILE A 438 9.50 1.35 -2.77
CA ILE A 438 9.59 2.01 -4.06
C ILE A 438 10.79 2.94 -4.10
N PHE A 439 11.33 3.10 -5.30
CA PHE A 439 12.37 4.05 -5.62
C PHE A 439 11.72 5.42 -5.89
N SER A 440 12.11 6.45 -5.13
CA SER A 440 11.48 7.78 -5.21
C SER A 440 12.27 8.76 -6.09
N GLN A 441 13.60 8.73 -6.04
CA GLN A 441 14.46 9.70 -6.74
C GLN A 441 15.77 9.09 -7.24
N PHE A 442 16.10 9.40 -8.50
CA PHE A 442 17.30 8.91 -9.18
C PHE A 442 18.61 9.50 -8.68
N GLU A 443 18.70 10.82 -8.57
CA GLU A 443 19.97 11.50 -8.26
C GLU A 443 20.53 11.11 -6.88
N ASN A 444 19.62 10.92 -5.91
CA ASN A 444 19.97 10.63 -4.51
C ASN A 444 19.75 9.16 -4.12
N LYS A 445 19.29 8.32 -5.06
CA LYS A 445 18.93 6.90 -4.85
C LYS A 445 18.17 6.66 -3.55
N LEU A 446 16.99 7.25 -3.47
CA LEU A 446 16.14 7.23 -2.29
C LEU A 446 15.08 6.13 -2.39
N TYR A 447 14.83 5.47 -1.26
CA TYR A 447 13.87 4.39 -1.10
C TYR A 447 12.86 4.72 -0.01
N ARG A 448 11.61 4.36 -0.23
CA ARG A 448 10.52 4.56 0.73
C ARG A 448 9.51 3.43 0.72
N PHE A 449 8.69 3.35 1.75
CA PHE A 449 7.49 2.51 1.67
C PHE A 449 6.53 3.05 0.61
N ASP A 450 5.86 2.14 -0.08
CA ASP A 450 4.91 2.47 -1.16
C ASP A 450 3.74 3.37 -0.69
N HIS A 451 3.41 3.28 0.59
CA HIS A 451 2.41 4.10 1.25
C HIS A 451 2.74 4.24 2.74
N GLU A 452 2.33 5.36 3.34
CA GLU A 452 2.58 5.65 4.75
C GLU A 452 1.97 4.59 5.69
N GLU A 453 0.81 4.03 5.33
CA GLU A 453 0.19 2.95 6.12
C GLU A 453 1.08 1.71 6.27
N PHE A 454 1.90 1.37 5.26
CA PHE A 454 2.86 0.27 5.38
C PHE A 454 3.95 0.61 6.39
N LYS A 455 4.51 1.82 6.32
CA LYS A 455 5.48 2.33 7.31
C LYS A 455 4.88 2.28 8.71
N ASN A 456 3.67 2.81 8.88
CA ASN A 456 2.97 2.87 10.17
C ASN A 456 2.65 1.47 10.72
N PHE A 457 2.29 0.53 9.86
CA PHE A 457 2.15 -0.87 10.22
C PHE A 457 3.45 -1.48 10.75
N PHE A 458 4.57 -1.27 10.04
CA PHE A 458 5.88 -1.79 10.47
C PHE A 458 6.45 -1.08 11.70
N ILE A 459 6.09 0.18 11.96
CA ILE A 459 6.34 0.83 13.27
C ILE A 459 5.62 0.06 14.38
N GLY A 460 4.36 -0.36 14.15
CA GLY A 460 3.62 -1.20 15.09
C GLY A 460 4.30 -2.56 15.34
N ILE A 461 4.88 -3.16 14.30
CA ILE A 461 5.70 -4.39 14.43
C ILE A 461 6.97 -4.13 15.23
N SER A 462 7.69 -3.03 14.98
CA SER A 462 8.88 -2.65 15.75
C SER A 462 8.53 -2.49 17.24
N LEU A 463 7.48 -1.74 17.57
CA LEU A 463 7.00 -1.58 18.95
C LEU A 463 6.68 -2.94 19.61
N TYR A 464 6.05 -3.86 18.87
CA TYR A 464 5.75 -5.21 19.36
C TYR A 464 7.02 -6.00 19.64
N ASN A 465 8.00 -5.94 18.74
CA ASN A 465 9.29 -6.61 18.91
C ASN A 465 10.01 -6.08 20.15
N LYS A 466 10.10 -4.75 20.32
CA LYS A 466 10.74 -4.15 21.50
C LYS A 466 10.04 -4.51 22.81
N THR A 467 8.72 -4.67 22.78
CA THR A 467 7.94 -5.11 23.95
C THR A 467 8.25 -6.58 24.28
N THR A 468 8.30 -7.46 23.29
CA THR A 468 8.54 -8.90 23.51
C THR A 468 9.99 -9.22 23.91
N THR A 469 10.97 -8.42 23.45
CA THR A 469 12.37 -8.54 23.86
C THR A 469 12.69 -7.80 25.16
N ASN A 470 11.72 -7.12 25.78
CA ASN A 470 11.91 -6.23 26.94
C ASN A 470 12.94 -5.10 26.70
N ASP A 471 13.11 -4.67 25.45
CA ASP A 471 13.95 -3.53 25.07
C ASP A 471 13.17 -2.21 25.21
N TYR A 472 12.84 -1.87 26.46
CA TYR A 472 12.03 -0.70 26.77
C TYR A 472 12.76 0.62 26.45
N GLN A 473 14.10 0.63 26.40
CA GLN A 473 14.85 1.82 26.02
C GLN A 473 14.63 2.19 24.55
N ALA A 474 14.71 1.21 23.64
CA ALA A 474 14.38 1.44 22.24
C ALA A 474 12.88 1.73 22.06
N PHE A 475 12.00 1.01 22.78
CA PHE A 475 10.56 1.28 22.77
C PHE A 475 10.25 2.75 23.09
N ILE A 476 10.81 3.28 24.19
CA ILE A 476 10.62 4.68 24.58
C ILE A 476 11.24 5.65 23.55
N SER A 477 12.36 5.30 22.93
CA SER A 477 12.98 6.12 21.88
C SER A 477 12.04 6.33 20.69
N ILE A 478 11.30 5.29 20.29
CA ILE A 478 10.25 5.37 19.25
C ILE A 478 9.12 6.29 19.70
N LEU A 479 8.62 6.13 20.94
CA LEU A 479 7.53 6.96 21.49
C LEU A 479 7.92 8.43 21.69
N LYS A 480 9.21 8.72 21.89
CA LYS A 480 9.70 10.08 22.13
C LYS A 480 9.68 10.94 20.87
N ARG A 481 9.82 10.32 19.69
CA ARG A 481 10.07 11.03 18.45
C ARG A 481 8.87 11.85 17.95
N GLY A 482 7.66 11.36 18.18
CA GLY A 482 6.43 12.04 17.75
C GLY A 482 5.18 11.26 18.17
N LYS A 483 4.02 11.77 17.78
CA LYS A 483 2.74 11.10 18.02
C LYS A 483 2.64 9.82 17.19
N ILE A 484 2.50 8.68 17.85
CA ILE A 484 2.44 7.38 17.17
C ILE A 484 1.14 7.28 16.37
N PRO A 485 1.20 6.85 15.10
CA PRO A 485 0.02 6.63 14.27
C PRO A 485 -0.92 5.60 14.89
N GLU A 486 -2.22 5.81 14.75
CA GLU A 486 -3.25 4.90 15.29
C GLU A 486 -3.07 3.46 14.81
N LEU A 487 -2.81 3.26 13.52
CA LEU A 487 -2.54 1.95 12.92
C LEU A 487 -1.38 1.21 13.60
N ALA A 488 -0.31 1.92 14.00
CA ALA A 488 0.82 1.30 14.68
C ALA A 488 0.41 0.72 16.04
N PHE A 489 -0.41 1.45 16.80
CA PHE A 489 -0.96 0.95 18.07
C PHE A 489 -1.94 -0.20 17.88
N GLU A 490 -2.77 -0.17 16.83
CA GLU A 490 -3.67 -1.28 16.52
C GLU A 490 -2.89 -2.56 16.20
N VAL A 491 -1.84 -2.46 15.39
CA VAL A 491 -0.96 -3.59 15.07
C VAL A 491 -0.30 -4.13 16.34
N LEU A 492 0.28 -3.26 17.16
CA LEU A 492 0.89 -3.66 18.44
C LEU A 492 -0.12 -4.39 19.34
N THR A 493 -1.26 -3.79 19.59
CA THR A 493 -2.29 -4.35 20.50
C THR A 493 -2.97 -5.60 19.94
N SER A 494 -3.04 -5.78 18.61
CA SER A 494 -3.55 -7.00 17.98
C SER A 494 -2.64 -8.21 18.18
N LYS A 495 -1.32 -7.97 18.28
CA LYS A 495 -0.31 -9.03 18.45
C LYS A 495 -0.02 -9.38 19.91
N LEU A 496 -0.29 -8.46 20.84
CA LEU A 496 -0.10 -8.72 22.28
C LEU A 496 -1.16 -9.70 22.83
N SER A 497 -0.74 -10.53 23.78
CA SER A 497 -1.65 -11.42 24.52
C SER A 497 -2.69 -10.59 25.28
N ARG A 498 -3.97 -10.93 25.10
CA ARG A 498 -5.09 -10.28 25.82
C ARG A 498 -5.37 -10.88 27.19
N ASN A 499 -4.43 -11.61 27.77
CA ASN A 499 -4.54 -12.07 29.16
C ASN A 499 -4.34 -10.89 30.12
N SER A 500 -5.22 -10.78 31.13
CA SER A 500 -5.18 -9.80 32.21
C SER A 500 -3.77 -9.66 32.82
N ASP A 501 -3.14 -10.76 33.22
CA ASP A 501 -1.86 -10.70 33.94
C ASP A 501 -0.72 -10.13 33.07
N SER A 502 -0.72 -10.44 31.77
CA SER A 502 0.28 -9.93 30.82
C SER A 502 0.12 -8.42 30.63
N ILE A 503 -1.13 -7.96 30.53
CA ILE A 503 -1.44 -6.53 30.35
C ILE A 503 -1.13 -5.75 31.61
N THR A 504 -1.49 -6.25 32.79
CA THR A 504 -1.17 -5.61 34.07
C THR A 504 0.34 -5.43 34.25
N ARG A 505 1.15 -6.46 33.93
CA ARG A 505 2.62 -6.35 33.97
C ARG A 505 3.16 -5.34 32.98
N LEU A 506 2.64 -5.33 31.75
CA LEU A 506 3.06 -4.36 30.74
C LEU A 506 2.74 -2.93 31.21
N LEU A 507 1.52 -2.69 31.68
CA LEU A 507 1.11 -1.36 32.17
C LEU A 507 1.92 -0.92 33.39
N ALA A 508 2.29 -1.83 34.30
CA ALA A 508 3.18 -1.52 35.41
C ALA A 508 4.54 -1.01 34.92
N ASN A 509 5.16 -1.69 33.93
CA ASN A 509 6.41 -1.24 33.34
C ASN A 509 6.26 0.12 32.64
N LEU A 510 5.16 0.35 31.91
CA LEU A 510 4.91 1.61 31.21
C LEU A 510 4.70 2.78 32.18
N ASN A 511 4.04 2.54 33.32
CA ASN A 511 3.85 3.55 34.38
C ASN A 511 5.18 4.06 34.95
N ASP A 512 6.16 3.17 35.14
CA ASP A 512 7.48 3.56 35.65
C ASP A 512 8.21 4.52 34.71
N PHE A 513 7.95 4.44 33.40
CA PHE A 513 8.47 5.41 32.43
C PHE A 513 7.67 6.71 32.44
N ALA A 514 6.34 6.64 32.50
CA ALA A 514 5.49 7.83 32.56
C ALA A 514 5.84 8.73 33.75
N LEU A 515 6.13 8.15 34.92
CA LEU A 515 6.51 8.89 36.13
C LEU A 515 7.86 9.61 36.03
N LYS A 516 8.75 9.19 35.13
CA LYS A 516 10.09 9.79 34.94
C LYS A 516 10.10 10.93 33.92
N GLU A 517 9.00 11.11 33.19
CA GLU A 517 8.89 12.07 32.10
C GLU A 517 8.24 13.38 32.53
N SER A 518 8.57 14.46 31.83
CA SER A 518 7.89 15.75 32.03
C SER A 518 6.41 15.67 31.65
N ILE A 519 5.58 16.56 32.21
CA ILE A 519 4.10 16.56 32.06
C ILE A 519 3.65 16.67 30.60
N VAL A 520 4.40 17.37 29.75
CA VAL A 520 4.07 17.59 28.34
C VAL A 520 5.12 16.91 27.46
N SER A 521 4.98 15.60 27.28
CA SER A 521 5.86 14.81 26.42
C SER A 521 5.05 13.88 25.52
N PHE A 522 5.53 13.64 24.30
CA PHE A 522 4.94 12.63 23.41
C PHE A 522 4.93 11.25 24.05
N ILE A 523 5.90 10.95 24.93
CA ILE A 523 5.92 9.68 25.67
C ILE A 523 4.66 9.55 26.52
N LYS A 524 4.30 10.55 27.33
CA LYS A 524 3.08 10.48 28.17
C LYS A 524 1.82 10.35 27.32
N GLU A 525 1.72 11.10 26.22
CA GLU A 525 0.56 11.03 25.31
C GLU A 525 0.44 9.66 24.61
N ASN A 526 1.57 9.13 24.12
CA ASN A 526 1.63 7.85 23.46
C ASN A 526 1.38 6.69 24.43
N LEU A 527 1.94 6.74 25.64
CA LEU A 527 1.69 5.74 26.67
C LEU A 527 0.24 5.78 27.15
N ALA A 528 -0.37 6.96 27.25
CA ALA A 528 -1.80 7.09 27.56
C ALA A 528 -2.67 6.42 26.49
N SER A 529 -2.38 6.74 25.23
CA SER A 529 -3.07 6.20 24.06
C SER A 529 -2.93 4.68 23.95
N LEU A 530 -1.74 4.14 24.22
CA LEU A 530 -1.51 2.70 24.25
C LEU A 530 -2.21 2.05 25.45
N GLY A 531 -2.05 2.62 26.63
CA GLY A 531 -2.59 2.09 27.87
C GLY A 531 -4.10 1.95 27.85
N ILE A 532 -4.81 2.98 27.38
CA ILE A 532 -6.28 2.96 27.25
C ILE A 532 -6.75 1.93 26.20
N ARG A 533 -5.97 1.73 25.13
CA ARG A 533 -6.26 0.70 24.11
C ARG A 533 -6.05 -0.71 24.66
N LEU A 534 -5.02 -0.94 25.46
CA LEU A 534 -4.72 -2.23 26.05
C LEU A 534 -5.81 -2.69 27.03
N ILE A 535 -6.38 -1.79 27.83
CA ILE A 535 -7.41 -2.15 28.81
C ILE A 535 -8.83 -2.18 28.23
N ASN A 536 -9.02 -1.73 26.99
CA ASN A 536 -10.33 -1.65 26.37
C ASN A 536 -10.96 -3.05 26.20
N ASN A 537 -12.18 -3.23 26.70
CA ASN A 537 -12.91 -4.50 26.70
C ASN A 537 -12.21 -5.65 27.44
N ILE A 538 -11.39 -5.34 28.44
CA ILE A 538 -10.71 -6.34 29.27
C ILE A 538 -11.12 -6.18 30.73
N VAL A 539 -11.42 -7.31 31.38
CA VAL A 539 -11.66 -7.36 32.83
C VAL A 539 -10.34 -7.70 33.50
N LEU A 540 -9.76 -6.71 34.18
CA LEU A 540 -8.48 -6.87 34.87
C LEU A 540 -8.69 -7.50 36.25
N SER A 541 -7.83 -8.46 36.59
CA SER A 541 -7.79 -9.16 37.88
C SER A 541 -7.40 -8.23 39.03
N GLU A 542 -6.57 -7.24 38.75
CA GLU A 542 -6.07 -6.25 39.71
C GLU A 542 -6.44 -4.83 39.28
N LYS A 543 -6.52 -3.92 40.26
CA LYS A 543 -6.79 -2.51 39.99
C LYS A 543 -5.56 -1.89 39.33
N VAL A 544 -5.69 -1.39 38.11
CA VAL A 544 -4.60 -0.71 37.41
C VAL A 544 -4.67 0.80 37.67
N THR A 545 -3.51 1.41 37.90
CA THR A 545 -3.40 2.85 38.13
C THR A 545 -2.69 3.52 36.96
N PHE A 546 -3.26 4.60 36.42
CA PHE A 546 -2.58 5.55 35.55
C PHE A 546 -2.23 6.78 36.37
N SER A 547 -0.95 7.10 36.51
CA SER A 547 -0.48 8.23 37.30
C SER A 547 0.22 9.27 36.43
N GLU A 548 -0.27 10.50 36.45
CA GLU A 548 0.34 11.65 35.74
C GLU A 548 0.43 11.49 34.22
N TYR A 549 -0.52 10.76 33.62
CA TYR A 549 -0.63 10.59 32.17
C TYR A 549 -1.29 11.81 31.51
N PHE A 550 -0.98 12.00 30.22
CA PHE A 550 -1.60 13.01 29.37
C PHE A 550 -2.45 12.31 28.31
N PHE A 551 -3.77 12.35 28.44
CA PHE A 551 -4.71 11.70 27.53
C PHE A 551 -5.10 12.66 26.39
N PRO A 552 -4.85 12.29 25.13
CA PRO A 552 -5.22 13.14 24.00
C PRO A 552 -6.73 13.19 23.76
N HIS A 553 -7.15 14.01 22.79
CA HIS A 553 -8.54 14.11 22.36
C HIS A 553 -9.24 12.76 22.17
N SER A 554 -10.50 12.65 22.62
CA SER A 554 -11.34 11.45 22.50
C SER A 554 -10.77 10.16 23.11
N SER A 555 -9.85 10.25 24.07
CA SER A 555 -9.21 9.05 24.67
C SER A 555 -10.19 8.04 25.28
N LEU A 556 -11.33 8.51 25.81
CA LEU A 556 -12.34 7.66 26.44
C LEU A 556 -13.51 7.29 25.50
N GLU A 557 -13.52 7.79 24.27
CA GLU A 557 -14.59 7.56 23.31
C GLU A 557 -14.60 6.10 22.85
N ASP A 558 -15.78 5.50 22.78
CA ASP A 558 -15.99 4.09 22.39
C ASP A 558 -15.15 3.08 23.23
N LYS A 559 -14.86 3.41 24.50
CA LYS A 559 -14.10 2.53 25.42
C LYS A 559 -15.00 1.83 26.42
N SER A 560 -14.66 0.57 26.73
CA SER A 560 -15.21 -0.15 27.89
C SER A 560 -14.07 -0.44 28.86
N ILE A 561 -14.06 0.24 30.00
CA ILE A 561 -13.02 0.12 31.03
C ILE A 561 -13.61 -0.27 32.39
N ASN A 562 -12.88 -1.09 33.13
CA ASN A 562 -13.30 -1.58 34.44
C ASN A 562 -12.11 -1.63 35.41
N ASN A 563 -12.34 -1.25 36.67
CA ASN A 563 -11.38 -1.39 37.77
C ASN A 563 -10.09 -0.56 37.58
N ILE A 564 -10.23 0.72 37.21
CA ILE A 564 -9.10 1.62 36.90
C ILE A 564 -9.04 2.81 37.88
N LEU A 565 -7.84 3.16 38.34
CA LEU A 565 -7.54 4.42 39.02
C LEU A 565 -6.82 5.36 38.06
N PHE A 566 -7.36 6.54 37.82
CA PHE A 566 -6.65 7.65 37.20
C PHE A 566 -6.25 8.62 38.30
N SER A 567 -4.95 8.85 38.50
CA SER A 567 -4.43 9.74 39.54
C SER A 567 -3.59 10.84 38.91
N LYS A 568 -3.93 12.11 39.16
CA LYS A 568 -3.21 13.29 38.63
C LYS A 568 -3.09 13.32 37.10
N CYS A 569 -4.01 12.70 36.40
CA CYS A 569 -4.00 12.64 34.94
C CYS A 569 -4.57 13.94 34.33
N TYR A 570 -4.08 14.28 33.14
CA TYR A 570 -4.61 15.37 32.34
C TYR A 570 -5.37 14.81 31.15
N PHE A 571 -6.60 15.25 30.94
CA PHE A 571 -7.42 14.89 29.80
C PHE A 571 -7.69 16.14 28.96
N GLN A 572 -7.30 16.07 27.69
CA GLN A 572 -7.82 17.00 26.67
C GLN A 572 -9.33 16.79 26.47
N GLU A 573 -9.93 17.53 25.53
CA GLU A 573 -11.34 17.33 25.16
C GLU A 573 -11.62 15.83 24.87
N THR A 574 -12.42 15.21 25.74
CA THR A 574 -12.73 13.78 25.68
C THR A 574 -14.24 13.57 25.61
N SER A 575 -14.64 12.59 24.81
CA SER A 575 -16.03 12.20 24.65
C SER A 575 -16.31 10.93 25.44
N LEU A 576 -17.45 10.90 26.13
CA LEU A 576 -17.98 9.69 26.77
C LEU A 576 -19.05 9.01 25.91
N LEU A 577 -19.04 9.27 24.59
CA LEU A 577 -19.95 8.66 23.63
C LEU A 577 -19.67 7.15 23.51
N ASN A 578 -20.73 6.35 23.63
CA ASN A 578 -20.69 4.87 23.66
C ASN A 578 -19.70 4.27 24.68
N THR A 579 -19.33 5.03 25.71
CA THR A 579 -18.35 4.59 26.71
C THR A 579 -19.05 3.83 27.85
N ASN A 580 -18.42 2.75 28.31
CA ASN A 580 -18.82 1.97 29.47
C ASN A 580 -17.73 2.03 30.54
N ILE A 581 -17.99 2.69 31.66
CA ILE A 581 -17.02 2.87 32.74
C ILE A 581 -17.56 2.21 34.01
N LYS A 582 -16.80 1.25 34.56
CA LYS A 582 -17.16 0.51 35.77
C LYS A 582 -16.07 0.54 36.82
N ASN A 583 -16.42 0.68 38.10
CA ASN A 583 -15.49 0.60 39.23
C ASN A 583 -14.22 1.47 39.03
N CYS A 584 -14.38 2.68 38.51
CA CYS A 584 -13.25 3.56 38.21
C CYS A 584 -13.21 4.75 39.17
N LEU A 585 -12.00 5.15 39.57
CA LEU A 585 -11.76 6.33 40.39
C LEU A 585 -10.89 7.32 39.61
N PHE A 586 -11.36 8.55 39.48
CA PHE A 586 -10.59 9.68 38.97
C PHE A 586 -10.23 10.55 40.17
N GLU A 587 -8.94 10.69 40.44
CA GLU A 587 -8.41 11.40 41.60
C GLU A 587 -7.44 12.49 41.15
N ASN A 588 -7.65 13.73 41.59
CA ASN A 588 -6.79 14.88 41.28
C ASN A 588 -6.54 15.09 39.77
N CYS A 589 -7.45 14.63 38.91
CA CYS A 589 -7.34 14.73 37.46
C CYS A 589 -7.85 16.09 36.97
N THR A 590 -7.33 16.53 35.83
CA THR A 590 -7.77 17.75 35.13
C THR A 590 -8.42 17.38 33.80
N PHE A 591 -9.59 17.96 33.50
CA PHE A 591 -10.32 17.77 32.24
C PHE A 591 -10.55 19.13 31.55
N GLU A 592 -10.05 19.28 30.32
CA GLU A 592 -10.35 20.44 29.46
C GLU A 592 -11.83 20.53 29.13
N GLN A 593 -12.40 19.43 28.64
CA GLN A 593 -13.81 19.35 28.30
C GLN A 593 -14.26 17.89 28.31
N ILE A 594 -15.44 17.63 28.87
CA ILE A 594 -16.09 16.31 28.83
C ILE A 594 -17.36 16.42 27.98
N ASN A 595 -17.38 15.73 26.83
CA ASN A 595 -18.57 15.64 25.98
C ASN A 595 -19.43 14.45 26.46
N VAL A 596 -20.69 14.70 26.79
CA VAL A 596 -21.59 13.71 27.38
C VAL A 596 -22.88 13.58 26.56
N ASP A 597 -23.22 12.34 26.18
CA ASP A 597 -24.55 11.98 25.68
C ASP A 597 -25.24 11.10 26.73
N LYS A 598 -26.20 11.67 27.48
CA LYS A 598 -26.86 10.97 28.60
C LYS A 598 -27.58 9.69 28.15
N SER A 599 -28.04 9.64 26.90
CA SER A 599 -28.79 8.50 26.37
C SER A 599 -27.94 7.26 26.11
N LYS A 600 -26.62 7.44 25.94
CA LYS A 600 -25.68 6.37 25.55
C LYS A 600 -24.62 6.05 26.60
N LEU A 601 -24.51 6.89 27.62
CA LEU A 601 -23.53 6.73 28.70
C LEU A 601 -23.90 5.55 29.62
N LYS A 602 -22.95 4.64 29.87
CA LYS A 602 -23.09 3.55 30.84
C LYS A 602 -22.04 3.69 31.93
N ILE A 603 -22.48 4.13 33.11
CA ILE A 603 -21.62 4.32 34.27
C ILE A 603 -22.12 3.46 35.42
N ASP A 604 -21.19 2.79 36.10
CA ASP A 604 -21.44 2.01 37.31
C ASP A 604 -20.28 2.18 38.29
N SER A 605 -20.56 2.65 39.51
CA SER A 605 -19.55 2.77 40.57
C SER A 605 -18.32 3.59 40.14
N VAL A 606 -18.56 4.78 39.56
CA VAL A 606 -17.50 5.73 39.15
C VAL A 606 -17.46 6.90 40.12
N MET A 607 -16.25 7.23 40.58
CA MET A 607 -16.02 8.28 41.57
C MET A 607 -15.03 9.32 41.06
N PHE A 608 -15.32 10.58 41.33
CA PHE A 608 -14.48 11.73 41.04
C PHE A 608 -14.08 12.39 42.37
N ASN A 609 -12.79 12.35 42.69
CA ASN A 609 -12.22 12.93 43.90
C ASN A 609 -11.25 14.07 43.55
N ALA A 610 -11.49 15.27 44.10
CA ALA A 610 -10.65 16.46 43.94
C ALA A 610 -10.24 16.78 42.47
N ASN A 611 -11.14 16.54 41.51
CA ASN A 611 -10.86 16.77 40.09
C ASN A 611 -11.18 18.21 39.67
N GLN A 612 -10.41 18.73 38.73
CA GLN A 612 -10.68 20.00 38.06
C GLN A 612 -11.29 19.76 36.68
N ILE A 613 -12.50 20.24 36.45
CA ILE A 613 -13.20 20.09 35.17
C ILE A 613 -13.53 21.50 34.68
N TYR A 614 -12.97 21.87 33.53
CA TYR A 614 -13.15 23.21 32.98
C TYR A 614 -14.47 23.39 32.22
N CYS A 615 -14.96 22.33 31.57
CA CYS A 615 -16.19 22.39 30.78
C CYS A 615 -16.85 21.00 30.68
N ILE A 616 -18.18 20.98 30.73
CA ILE A 616 -18.99 19.85 30.24
C ILE A 616 -19.80 20.33 29.04
N TYR A 617 -19.83 19.52 27.98
CA TYR A 617 -20.67 19.75 26.84
C TYR A 617 -21.73 18.65 26.73
N ASP A 618 -23.00 19.02 26.83
CA ASP A 618 -24.13 18.10 26.65
C ASP A 618 -24.41 17.95 25.14
N LEU A 619 -24.16 16.76 24.60
CA LEU A 619 -24.38 16.42 23.19
C LEU A 619 -25.87 16.26 22.85
N THR A 620 -26.71 15.93 23.84
CA THR A 620 -28.15 15.73 23.66
C THR A 620 -28.87 17.07 23.52
N GLU A 621 -28.53 18.03 24.38
CA GLU A 621 -29.19 19.35 24.46
C GLU A 621 -28.38 20.48 23.76
N GLU A 622 -27.18 20.16 23.28
CA GLU A 622 -26.24 21.05 22.58
C GLU A 622 -25.80 22.30 23.38
N PHE A 623 -25.58 22.21 24.70
CA PHE A 623 -25.13 23.35 25.52
C PHE A 623 -23.88 23.04 26.36
N SER A 624 -23.18 24.09 26.79
CA SER A 624 -21.97 24.01 27.60
C SER A 624 -22.23 24.42 29.06
N ILE A 625 -21.54 23.77 29.99
CA ILE A 625 -21.59 24.05 31.43
C ILE A 625 -20.18 24.36 31.92
N TYR A 626 -19.99 25.56 32.47
CA TYR A 626 -18.70 26.04 32.96
C TYR A 626 -18.67 26.24 34.49
N ALA A 627 -19.83 26.50 35.11
CA ALA A 627 -19.90 26.77 36.54
C ALA A 627 -19.59 25.50 37.36
N PRO A 628 -18.61 25.51 38.29
CA PRO A 628 -18.18 24.30 39.02
C PRO A 628 -19.31 23.56 39.74
N ASN A 629 -20.22 24.29 40.39
CA ASN A 629 -21.37 23.70 41.07
C ASN A 629 -22.34 23.00 40.11
N GLN A 630 -22.53 23.57 38.90
CA GLN A 630 -23.39 23.00 37.87
C GLN A 630 -22.75 21.77 37.23
N ILE A 631 -21.44 21.80 36.98
CA ILE A 631 -20.65 20.66 36.51
C ILE A 631 -20.83 19.47 37.47
N ILE A 632 -20.69 19.69 38.77
CA ILE A 632 -20.85 18.65 39.79
C ILE A 632 -22.28 18.08 39.80
N ARG A 633 -23.30 18.95 39.82
CA ARG A 633 -24.71 18.51 39.76
C ARG A 633 -25.01 17.73 38.48
N TYR A 634 -24.47 18.15 37.34
CA TYR A 634 -24.66 17.49 36.07
C TYR A 634 -24.04 16.08 36.06
N LEU A 635 -22.79 15.93 36.52
CA LEU A 635 -22.13 14.62 36.60
C LEU A 635 -22.82 13.68 37.60
N ALA A 636 -23.30 14.20 38.73
CA ALA A 636 -24.11 13.44 39.67
C ALA A 636 -25.41 12.92 39.02
N SER A 637 -26.06 13.75 38.17
CA SER A 637 -27.23 13.32 37.39
C SER A 637 -26.92 12.21 36.36
N CYS A 638 -25.64 12.06 35.97
CA CYS A 638 -25.16 11.00 35.10
C CYS A 638 -24.73 9.73 35.86
N GLY A 639 -24.87 9.69 37.19
CA GLY A 639 -24.52 8.54 38.03
C GLY A 639 -23.07 8.50 38.53
N ILE A 640 -22.33 9.62 38.43
CA ILE A 640 -20.95 9.75 38.93
C ILE A 640 -20.99 10.24 40.39
N GLN A 641 -20.27 9.56 41.28
CA GLN A 641 -20.12 9.95 42.69
C GLN A 641 -18.99 11.00 42.86
N ILE A 642 -19.18 12.01 43.70
CA ILE A 642 -18.22 13.12 43.90
C ILE A 642 -18.01 13.33 45.41
N ASP A 643 -16.76 13.26 45.89
CA ASP A 643 -16.44 13.11 47.34
C ASP A 643 -16.35 14.45 48.12
N GLU A 644 -16.59 15.60 47.48
CA GLU A 644 -16.59 16.93 48.12
C GLU A 644 -17.86 17.74 47.84
N PHE A 645 -19.04 17.16 48.02
CA PHE A 645 -20.29 17.93 47.97
C PHE A 645 -20.70 18.44 49.36
N LYS A 646 -20.18 19.60 49.77
CA LYS A 646 -20.91 20.42 50.74
C LYS A 646 -22.00 21.15 49.97
N ALA A 647 -23.22 20.62 50.02
CA ALA A 647 -24.40 21.34 49.59
C ALA A 647 -24.43 22.69 50.33
N SER A 648 -24.08 23.77 49.64
CA SER A 648 -24.52 25.09 50.05
C SER A 648 -26.01 25.13 49.71
N ASP A 649 -26.83 25.17 50.76
CA ASP A 649 -28.26 25.39 50.63
C ASP A 649 -28.50 26.68 49.83
N GLY A 650 -29.30 26.56 48.78
CA GLY A 650 -30.09 27.65 48.22
C GLY A 650 -29.34 28.74 47.45
N ILE A 651 -28.92 28.44 46.22
CA ILE A 651 -29.22 29.31 45.09
C ILE A 651 -29.64 28.39 43.92
N GLU A 652 -30.92 28.44 43.53
CA GLU A 652 -31.31 28.04 42.17
C GLU A 652 -30.70 29.09 41.23
N GLU A 653 -29.48 28.86 40.76
CA GLU A 653 -28.93 29.66 39.67
C GLU A 653 -29.64 29.27 38.38
N HIS A 654 -30.50 30.18 37.92
CA HIS A 654 -31.32 30.08 36.73
C HIS A 654 -30.42 29.93 35.49
N TYR A 655 -30.75 28.97 34.61
CA TYR A 655 -30.17 28.93 33.26
C TYR A 655 -30.54 30.23 32.54
N ASP A 656 -29.54 31.02 32.17
CA ASP A 656 -29.77 32.21 31.38
C ASP A 656 -29.94 31.82 29.91
N GLU A 657 -31.20 31.75 29.47
CA GLU A 657 -31.55 31.43 28.09
C GLU A 657 -30.86 32.36 27.07
N ASN A 658 -30.51 33.59 27.48
CA ASN A 658 -29.86 34.55 26.59
C ASN A 658 -28.42 34.13 26.28
N ILE A 659 -27.67 33.63 27.28
CA ILE A 659 -26.31 33.09 27.07
C ILE A 659 -26.35 31.88 26.14
N GLN A 660 -27.30 30.97 26.31
CA GLN A 660 -27.44 29.81 25.42
C GLN A 660 -27.69 30.22 23.96
N LEU A 661 -28.51 31.24 23.73
CA LEU A 661 -28.77 31.77 22.40
C LEU A 661 -27.50 32.43 21.80
N ILE A 662 -26.74 33.16 22.61
CA ILE A 662 -25.45 33.74 22.20
C ILE A 662 -24.46 32.64 21.81
N GLU A 663 -24.27 31.62 22.64
CA GLU A 663 -23.35 30.51 22.37
C GLU A 663 -23.70 29.78 21.07
N LYS A 664 -25.01 29.51 20.84
CA LYS A 664 -25.49 28.88 19.60
C LYS A 664 -25.10 29.67 18.35
N VAL A 665 -25.07 30.99 18.42
CA VAL A 665 -24.62 31.86 17.32
C VAL A 665 -23.10 31.92 17.24
N LEU A 666 -22.39 32.08 18.37
CA LEU A 666 -20.93 32.16 18.43
C LEU A 666 -20.25 30.92 17.83
N ARG A 667 -20.83 29.72 18.01
CA ARG A 667 -20.30 28.48 17.39
C ARG A 667 -20.23 28.54 15.86
N LYS A 668 -21.04 29.37 15.19
CA LYS A 668 -20.94 29.53 13.73
C LYS A 668 -19.73 30.37 13.33
N PHE A 669 -19.26 31.25 14.20
CA PHE A 669 -18.03 32.01 13.97
C PHE A 669 -16.76 31.14 14.09
N MET A 670 -16.82 29.97 14.72
CA MET A 670 -15.69 29.01 14.73
C MET A 670 -15.36 28.46 13.34
N ARG A 671 -16.31 28.48 12.41
CA ARG A 671 -16.15 27.95 11.04
C ARG A 671 -16.25 29.02 9.96
N SER A 672 -16.50 30.28 10.33
CA SER A 672 -16.69 31.38 9.37
C SER A 672 -16.38 32.73 10.01
N THR A 673 -15.72 33.61 9.27
CA THR A 673 -15.32 34.94 9.78
C THR A 673 -16.46 35.95 9.78
N GLN A 674 -17.54 35.68 9.04
CA GLN A 674 -18.73 36.52 8.90
C GLN A 674 -19.97 35.64 8.79
N LEU A 675 -21.09 36.08 9.38
CA LEU A 675 -22.38 35.40 9.32
C LEU A 675 -23.45 36.27 8.67
N ASN A 676 -24.23 35.68 7.76
CA ASN A 676 -25.46 36.30 7.26
C ASN A 676 -26.58 36.14 8.30
N GLU A 677 -27.47 37.12 8.38
CA GLU A 677 -28.68 37.08 9.24
C GLU A 677 -29.50 35.79 9.05
N ASN A 678 -29.63 35.31 7.80
CA ASN A 678 -30.34 34.06 7.50
C ASN A 678 -29.73 32.82 8.18
N ILE A 679 -28.41 32.79 8.38
CA ILE A 679 -27.73 31.69 9.08
C ILE A 679 -28.06 31.72 10.57
N ILE A 680 -28.12 32.92 11.16
CA ILE A 680 -28.52 33.13 12.55
C ILE A 680 -29.99 32.70 12.72
N LYS A 681 -30.86 33.13 11.81
CA LYS A 681 -32.29 32.77 11.79
C LYS A 681 -32.51 31.26 11.69
N LEU A 682 -31.79 30.59 10.81
CA LEU A 682 -31.84 29.12 10.67
C LEU A 682 -31.38 28.40 11.94
N LYS A 683 -30.32 28.86 12.62
CA LYS A 683 -29.80 28.17 13.80
C LYS A 683 -30.63 28.42 15.07
N LEU A 684 -31.20 29.62 15.22
CA LEU A 684 -32.02 29.95 16.40
C LEU A 684 -33.49 29.53 16.25
N GLY A 685 -33.96 29.24 15.03
CA GLY A 685 -35.31 28.76 14.78
C GLY A 685 -36.36 29.70 15.38
N GLY A 686 -37.31 29.14 16.15
CA GLY A 686 -38.38 29.90 16.79
C GLY A 686 -37.92 30.92 17.84
N LYS A 687 -36.68 30.85 18.34
CA LYS A 687 -36.12 31.83 19.29
C LYS A 687 -35.42 33.02 18.60
N TYR A 688 -35.43 33.07 17.26
CA TYR A 688 -34.80 34.15 16.49
C TYR A 688 -35.40 35.53 16.79
N ASP A 689 -36.72 35.65 16.82
CA ASP A 689 -37.37 36.96 16.97
C ASP A 689 -37.06 37.61 18.32
N TYR A 690 -36.95 36.79 19.36
CA TYR A 690 -36.51 37.22 20.69
C TYR A 690 -35.03 37.63 20.67
N PHE A 691 -34.14 36.80 20.10
CA PHE A 691 -32.73 37.14 19.99
C PHE A 691 -32.50 38.45 19.21
N ASN A 692 -33.21 38.66 18.10
CA ASN A 692 -33.05 39.86 17.27
C ASN A 692 -33.54 41.14 17.97
N LYS A 693 -34.53 41.05 18.86
CA LYS A 693 -35.09 42.20 19.59
C LYS A 693 -34.38 42.50 20.90
N GLU A 694 -34.06 41.47 21.68
CA GLU A 694 -33.61 41.65 23.07
C GLU A 694 -32.09 41.46 23.22
N ILE A 695 -31.46 40.60 22.40
CA ILE A 695 -30.06 40.21 22.60
C ILE A 695 -29.14 40.91 21.59
N LEU A 696 -29.44 40.81 20.29
CA LEU A 696 -28.62 41.34 19.21
C LEU A 696 -28.31 42.85 19.34
N PRO A 697 -29.25 43.72 19.76
CA PRO A 697 -28.95 45.14 19.97
C PRO A 697 -27.85 45.37 21.01
N ASP A 698 -27.84 44.60 22.10
CA ASP A 698 -26.80 44.70 23.13
C ASP A 698 -25.44 44.20 22.59
N LEU A 699 -25.42 43.10 21.83
CA LEU A 699 -24.18 42.60 21.22
C LEU A 699 -23.58 43.60 20.21
N LEU A 700 -24.41 44.33 19.46
CA LEU A 700 -23.98 45.38 18.54
C LEU A 700 -23.52 46.63 19.30
N LYS A 701 -24.30 47.07 20.29
CA LYS A 701 -24.04 48.27 21.09
C LYS A 701 -22.71 48.20 21.83
N TYR A 702 -22.40 47.05 22.43
CA TYR A 702 -21.16 46.86 23.18
C TYR A 702 -20.01 46.29 22.33
N GLY A 703 -20.18 46.27 20.99
CA GLY A 703 -19.11 45.96 20.04
C GLY A 703 -18.68 44.50 19.99
N LEU A 704 -19.45 43.59 20.58
CA LEU A 704 -19.23 42.14 20.46
C LEU A 704 -19.45 41.70 19.01
N PHE A 705 -20.54 42.18 18.40
CA PHE A 705 -20.83 42.02 16.97
C PHE A 705 -20.63 43.35 16.26
N LYS A 706 -20.16 43.30 15.01
CA LYS A 706 -20.08 44.44 14.10
C LYS A 706 -20.79 44.10 12.82
N GLU A 707 -21.69 44.97 12.39
CA GLU A 707 -22.33 44.85 11.09
C GLU A 707 -21.32 45.21 9.98
N VAL A 708 -21.33 44.44 8.89
CA VAL A 708 -20.45 44.65 7.73
C VAL A 708 -21.26 44.70 6.46
N GLU A 709 -20.82 45.53 5.52
CA GLU A 709 -21.49 45.69 4.22
C GLU A 709 -21.44 44.41 3.40
N TYR A 710 -22.58 44.07 2.78
CA TYR A 710 -22.71 42.92 1.90
C TYR A 710 -22.34 43.31 0.46
N ILE A 711 -21.23 42.76 -0.06
CA ILE A 711 -20.71 43.03 -1.42
C ILE A 711 -21.31 42.05 -2.46
N GLY A 712 -22.59 41.68 -2.33
CA GLY A 712 -23.27 40.75 -3.24
C GLY A 712 -24.62 41.26 -3.71
N SER A 713 -25.31 40.52 -4.60
CA SER A 713 -26.63 40.91 -5.09
C SER A 713 -27.73 40.62 -4.04
N GLY A 714 -28.22 41.68 -3.38
CA GLY A 714 -29.35 41.63 -2.43
C GLY A 714 -29.12 42.47 -1.16
N SER A 715 -30.19 42.74 -0.39
CA SER A 715 -30.09 43.38 0.93
C SER A 715 -30.09 42.30 2.03
N GLN A 716 -28.90 41.93 2.53
CA GLN A 716 -28.77 41.04 3.70
C GLN A 716 -27.81 41.63 4.71
N ARG A 717 -28.20 41.63 5.99
CA ARG A 717 -27.32 42.04 7.09
C ARG A 717 -26.26 40.96 7.32
N ARG A 718 -25.02 41.38 7.50
CA ARG A 718 -23.89 40.51 7.84
C ARG A 718 -23.23 40.97 9.11
N PHE A 719 -22.81 40.02 9.93
CA PHE A 719 -22.17 40.27 11.21
C PHE A 719 -20.80 39.63 11.25
N LYS A 720 -19.83 40.33 11.86
CA LYS A 720 -18.52 39.78 12.26
C LYS A 720 -18.32 39.98 13.76
N LEU A 721 -17.38 39.24 14.35
CA LEU A 721 -16.95 39.49 15.73
C LEU A 721 -16.14 40.79 15.80
N GLY A 722 -16.46 41.64 16.77
CA GLY A 722 -15.72 42.87 17.06
C GLY A 722 -14.58 42.70 18.06
N VAL A 723 -14.47 41.53 18.69
CA VAL A 723 -13.49 41.13 19.71
C VAL A 723 -12.90 39.77 19.37
N LYS A 724 -11.71 39.46 19.89
CA LYS A 724 -11.04 38.17 19.64
C LYS A 724 -11.82 37.04 20.32
N PHE A 725 -12.01 35.92 19.62
CA PHE A 725 -12.80 34.78 20.12
C PHE A 725 -12.29 34.24 21.47
N ASN A 726 -10.97 34.13 21.66
CA ASN A 726 -10.35 33.69 22.92
C ASN A 726 -10.74 34.57 24.11
N GLU A 727 -10.95 35.87 23.88
CA GLU A 727 -11.40 36.78 24.93
C GLU A 727 -12.86 36.50 25.34
N ILE A 728 -13.72 36.22 24.36
CA ILE A 728 -15.13 35.86 24.58
C ILE A 728 -15.22 34.53 25.35
N ASP A 729 -14.41 33.53 24.99
CA ASP A 729 -14.36 32.22 25.66
C ASP A 729 -13.92 32.33 27.12
N GLN A 730 -12.88 33.11 27.40
CA GLN A 730 -12.43 33.38 28.78
C GLN A 730 -13.51 34.08 29.63
N LEU A 731 -14.32 34.93 29.00
CA LEU A 731 -15.40 35.64 29.68
C LEU A 731 -16.60 34.76 29.98
N LEU A 732 -16.99 33.90 29.03
CA LEU A 732 -18.04 32.90 29.28
C LEU A 732 -17.67 32.00 30.47
N LYS A 733 -16.40 31.59 30.56
CA LYS A 733 -15.86 30.84 31.71
C LYS A 733 -15.92 31.64 33.03
N ARG A 734 -15.64 32.94 32.99
CA ARG A 734 -15.60 33.81 34.18
C ARG A 734 -16.99 34.23 34.68
N CYS A 735 -17.94 34.41 33.78
CA CYS A 735 -19.28 34.93 34.08
C CYS A 735 -20.30 33.83 34.44
N CYS A 736 -19.89 32.57 34.57
CA CYS A 736 -20.71 31.45 35.05
C CYS A 736 -22.11 31.37 34.43
N ASN A 737 -22.24 31.59 33.11
CA ASN A 737 -23.51 31.59 32.37
C ASN A 737 -24.53 32.69 32.75
N ASN A 738 -24.10 33.83 33.31
CA ASN A 738 -24.97 34.99 33.58
C ASN A 738 -24.90 36.04 32.46
N TYR A 739 -26.03 36.37 31.81
CA TYR A 739 -26.09 37.34 30.71
C TYR A 739 -25.74 38.76 31.15
N ASN A 740 -26.23 39.20 32.31
CA ASN A 740 -26.00 40.55 32.80
C ASN A 740 -24.52 40.78 33.10
N ASP A 741 -23.85 39.81 33.73
CA ASP A 741 -22.41 39.89 34.03
C ASP A 741 -21.57 39.84 32.74
N PHE A 742 -21.97 39.00 31.79
CA PHE A 742 -21.32 38.90 30.48
C PHE A 742 -21.41 40.23 29.70
N ILE A 743 -22.59 40.85 29.62
CA ILE A 743 -22.78 42.13 28.95
C ILE A 743 -22.13 43.29 29.71
N ASN A 744 -22.18 43.29 31.05
CA ASN A 744 -21.57 44.34 31.87
C ASN A 744 -20.04 44.41 31.69
N TYR A 745 -19.37 43.28 31.44
CA TYR A 745 -17.96 43.29 31.08
C TYR A 745 -17.71 44.11 29.81
N PHE A 746 -18.44 43.85 28.73
CA PHE A 746 -18.27 44.58 27.47
C PHE A 746 -18.73 46.04 27.58
N LYS A 747 -19.73 46.33 28.41
CA LYS A 747 -20.15 47.69 28.76
C LYS A 747 -19.03 48.49 29.44
N SER A 748 -18.30 47.88 30.36
CA SER A 748 -17.15 48.54 31.03
C SER A 748 -16.00 48.85 30.07
N LYS A 749 -15.87 48.08 28.99
CA LYS A 749 -14.80 48.21 28.00
C LYS A 749 -15.12 49.18 26.86
N SER A 750 -16.41 49.40 26.59
CA SER A 750 -16.91 50.34 25.55
C SER A 750 -17.16 51.75 26.08
N GLY A 751 -17.00 51.98 27.39
CA GLY A 751 -17.08 53.29 28.06
C GLY A 751 -15.74 54.03 28.22
N ASN A 752 -14.65 53.53 27.60
CA ASN A 752 -13.35 54.21 27.48
C ASN A 752 -13.10 54.66 26.05
#